data_AF-A0A917CE95-F1
#
_entry.id   AF-A0A917CE95-F1
#
_cell.length_a   1.000
_cell.length_b   1.000
_cell.length_c   1.000
_cell.angle_alpha   90.00
_cell.angle_beta   90.00
_cell.angle_gamma   90.00
#
_symmetry.space_group_name_H-M   'P 1'
#
loop_
_entity.id
_entity.type
_entity.pdbx_description
1 polymer ?
#
loop_
_entity_poly.entity_id
_entity_poly.type
_entity_poly.pdbx_seq_one_letter_code
_entity_poly.pdbx_strand_id
1 'polypeptide(L)'
;MNLSVRHCALFVLLFGLMSVSYGQSMSLQESVDSSRQYLVQNRQSLNLTEQDILDARIQDAYVTQHNGITHLVWRQYIYGIEVKAGDVQINLTKDGDVLTIHNQFMFDARAKINTTQDQVRPDHAVLSAADYLNIDTYLPPVAIQQSRGVNQAVVFRGDEISGVDIPVKLVYQKMPDGSLNLAWDLSIQTPDNWWSLRVDAQTNQVIDQVSWQAHASYEVLPLPYESPTAVGAAFSVVTEPADFVASSYGWHDINGVVGAEYTDTRGNNVFAQEDRDDNNSGGFRPDGGIGLDFLYTWDGQLEPTDGENMEAAIVNLFYWNNIIHDVMYHYGFDEVAGNFQENNYGNGGSAGDAVNADALDGSGTNNANFSTPPDGQNPRMQMYVFTARAGLTVNSPAAIAGFYNAAAAGFGASLDGAGITGDIELVDDGTVNGSEGCNPLVGFTPGNIALIDRGNCEFGTKALNAENAGASAVIVANNQGGDEVITMGAGAQGNQVNIAAVMISQNNGAILKNQAGTVNGTLGKDGVDRDGDFDNGIIIHEYGHGISNRLTGGPNNTSCLWNAEQMGEGWSDFFALVMTAQAGDQANDARAMGYFATQNPNGIRTYPYSRDMNINPHTFADVADFDFGSGNVSPHGVGSIWTVMLWDMYWNLVDKYGFDADIYQGTGGNNLALQLVIDGLKLQPCSPGFESGRDAILAADTANNGGANHCEIWSAFAKRGLGEGASSGSSGSLGDEVESYQVPTDVCAAPNDLIFENGFDGSS
;
A
#
# COMPACT_ATOMS: atom_id res chain seq x y z
N MET A 1 64.52 -87.09 -17.87
CA MET A 1 65.72 -86.38 -17.38
C MET A 1 65.21 -85.09 -16.79
N ASN A 2 65.06 -84.95 -15.46
CA ASN A 2 66.11 -84.46 -14.53
C ASN A 2 66.90 -83.29 -15.14
N LEU A 3 67.04 -82.11 -14.54
CA LEU A 3 66.84 -81.63 -13.17
C LEU A 3 66.97 -80.08 -13.22
N SER A 4 66.26 -79.35 -12.33
CA SER A 4 66.77 -78.22 -11.50
C SER A 4 67.28 -76.92 -12.19
N VAL A 5 67.12 -75.67 -11.73
CA VAL A 5 66.70 -75.04 -10.46
C VAL A 5 66.77 -73.50 -10.62
N ARG A 6 66.07 -72.77 -9.72
CA ARG A 6 66.31 -71.42 -9.12
C ARG A 6 65.46 -70.20 -9.56
N HIS A 7 64.47 -69.90 -8.69
CA HIS A 7 64.18 -68.65 -7.95
C HIS A 7 64.23 -67.29 -8.67
N CYS A 8 63.08 -66.59 -8.72
CA CYS A 8 62.91 -65.24 -8.16
C CYS A 8 61.41 -64.86 -8.04
N ALA A 9 61.09 -64.01 -7.08
CA ALA A 9 59.78 -63.79 -6.46
C ALA A 9 58.77 -62.97 -7.30
N LEU A 10 57.46 -63.20 -7.06
CA LEU A 10 56.44 -62.14 -7.10
C LEU A 10 55.26 -62.50 -6.17
N PHE A 11 54.84 -61.53 -5.37
CA PHE A 11 53.73 -61.52 -4.42
C PHE A 11 52.37 -61.87 -5.08
N VAL A 12 51.52 -62.67 -4.43
CA VAL A 12 50.09 -62.79 -4.73
C VAL A 12 49.30 -62.57 -3.44
N LEU A 13 48.45 -61.53 -3.46
CA LEU A 13 47.56 -61.09 -2.39
C LEU A 13 46.31 -61.98 -2.30
N LEU A 14 45.88 -62.26 -1.05
CA LEU A 14 44.62 -62.91 -0.69
C LEU A 14 43.41 -62.05 -1.09
N PHE A 15 42.39 -62.66 -1.71
CA PHE A 15 41.03 -62.12 -1.77
C PHE A 15 40.10 -63.00 -0.91
N GLY A 16 39.58 -62.41 0.17
CA GLY A 16 38.47 -62.94 0.95
C GLY A 16 37.14 -62.55 0.31
N LEU A 17 36.25 -63.52 0.16
CA LEU A 17 34.89 -63.37 -0.36
C LEU A 17 34.03 -62.55 0.62
N MET A 18 33.75 -61.29 0.25
CA MET A 18 32.60 -60.55 0.77
C MET A 18 31.38 -60.87 -0.09
N SER A 19 30.35 -61.42 0.54
CA SER A 19 28.99 -61.50 0.00
C SER A 19 28.44 -60.07 -0.11
N VAL A 20 28.38 -59.56 -1.33
CA VAL A 20 27.65 -58.31 -1.64
C VAL A 20 26.16 -58.62 -1.53
N SER A 21 25.54 -58.21 -0.43
CA SER A 21 24.10 -58.00 -0.36
C SER A 21 23.75 -56.83 -1.28
N TYR A 22 23.14 -57.11 -2.42
CA TYR A 22 22.44 -56.07 -3.17
C TYR A 22 21.33 -55.54 -2.25
N GLY A 23 21.44 -54.29 -1.79
CA GLY A 23 20.34 -53.60 -1.14
C GLY A 23 19.20 -53.48 -2.16
N GLN A 24 18.16 -54.29 -2.01
CA GLN A 24 16.94 -54.10 -2.77
C GLN A 24 16.23 -52.90 -2.16
N SER A 25 15.94 -51.89 -2.99
CA SER A 25 15.03 -50.80 -2.62
C SER A 25 13.70 -51.41 -2.17
N MET A 26 13.17 -50.95 -1.04
CA MET A 26 11.84 -51.38 -0.57
C MET A 26 10.79 -51.12 -1.66
N SER A 27 9.90 -52.08 -1.88
CA SER A 27 8.73 -51.87 -2.73
C SER A 27 7.75 -50.89 -2.07
N LEU A 28 6.94 -50.23 -2.89
CA LEU A 28 5.93 -49.28 -2.40
C LEU A 28 4.97 -49.91 -1.38
N GLN A 29 4.61 -51.19 -1.56
CA GLN A 29 3.76 -51.92 -0.62
C GLN A 29 4.46 -52.16 0.73
N GLU A 30 5.74 -52.55 0.71
CA GLU A 30 6.52 -52.71 1.94
C GLU A 30 6.70 -51.37 2.68
N SER A 31 6.84 -50.26 1.93
CA SER A 31 6.85 -48.90 2.49
C SER A 31 5.53 -48.54 3.17
N VAL A 32 4.38 -48.86 2.56
CA VAL A 32 3.06 -48.68 3.17
C VAL A 32 2.97 -49.48 4.47
N ASP A 33 3.31 -50.77 4.45
CA ASP A 33 3.22 -51.64 5.63
C ASP A 33 4.16 -51.18 6.76
N SER A 34 5.39 -50.79 6.42
CA SER A 34 6.38 -50.23 7.36
C SER A 34 5.89 -48.94 8.00
N SER A 35 5.30 -48.03 7.21
CA SER A 35 4.79 -46.76 7.72
C SER A 35 3.62 -46.94 8.70
N ARG A 36 2.73 -47.92 8.46
CA ARG A 36 1.66 -48.27 9.42
C ARG A 36 2.24 -48.85 10.71
N GLN A 37 3.27 -49.70 10.62
CA GLN A 37 3.94 -50.21 11.82
C GLN A 37 4.61 -49.08 12.60
N TYR A 38 5.23 -48.12 11.92
CA TYR A 38 5.82 -46.94 12.55
C TYR A 38 4.78 -46.13 13.32
N LEU A 39 3.59 -45.89 12.74
CA LEU A 39 2.48 -45.22 13.45
C LEU A 39 2.08 -46.00 14.72
N VAL A 40 1.97 -47.32 14.64
CA VAL A 40 1.61 -48.16 15.81
C VAL A 40 2.67 -48.08 16.90
N GLN A 41 3.95 -48.15 16.54
CA GLN A 41 5.08 -48.11 17.48
C GLN A 41 5.23 -46.74 18.15
N ASN A 42 4.93 -45.66 17.42
CA ASN A 42 5.11 -44.27 17.86
C ASN A 42 3.80 -43.58 18.27
N ARG A 43 2.70 -44.33 18.44
CA ARG A 43 1.37 -43.77 18.71
C ARG A 43 1.30 -42.83 19.93
N GLN A 44 2.11 -43.08 20.97
CA GLN A 44 2.12 -42.23 22.17
C GLN A 44 2.77 -40.87 21.89
N SER A 45 3.89 -40.82 21.17
CA SER A 45 4.55 -39.56 20.81
C SER A 45 3.80 -38.79 19.73
N LEU A 46 3.07 -39.50 18.86
CA LEU A 46 2.23 -38.91 17.82
C LEU A 46 0.84 -38.52 18.32
N ASN A 47 0.51 -38.75 19.60
CA ASN A 47 -0.82 -38.50 20.16
C ASN A 47 -1.94 -39.16 19.36
N LEU A 48 -1.84 -40.48 19.16
CA LEU A 48 -2.80 -41.32 18.43
C LEU A 48 -3.30 -42.48 19.30
N THR A 49 -4.57 -42.84 19.13
CA THR A 49 -5.09 -44.12 19.63
C THR A 49 -4.79 -45.25 18.63
N GLU A 50 -4.86 -46.50 19.09
CA GLU A 50 -4.78 -47.65 18.19
C GLU A 50 -5.92 -47.63 17.17
N GLN A 51 -7.11 -47.15 17.58
CA GLN A 51 -8.28 -47.06 16.72
C GLN A 51 -8.11 -46.03 15.59
N ASP A 52 -7.47 -44.88 15.87
CA ASP A 52 -7.19 -43.86 14.86
C ASP A 52 -6.33 -44.43 13.71
N ILE A 53 -5.35 -45.28 14.05
CA ILE A 53 -4.46 -45.93 13.07
C ILE A 53 -5.17 -47.08 12.34
N LEU A 54 -6.01 -47.85 13.06
CA LEU A 54 -6.77 -48.95 12.46
C LEU A 54 -7.74 -48.45 11.40
N ASP A 55 -8.42 -47.33 11.66
CA ASP A 55 -9.40 -46.78 10.72
C ASP A 55 -8.76 -46.03 9.55
N ALA A 56 -7.53 -45.54 9.70
CA ALA A 56 -6.82 -44.83 8.65
C ALA A 56 -6.68 -45.67 7.37
N ARG A 57 -6.67 -45.00 6.21
CA ARG A 57 -6.44 -45.62 4.90
C ARG A 57 -5.42 -44.82 4.12
N ILE A 58 -4.60 -45.50 3.33
CA ILE A 58 -3.68 -44.83 2.41
C ILE A 58 -4.51 -44.12 1.32
N GLN A 59 -4.28 -42.82 1.14
CA GLN A 59 -4.83 -42.04 0.02
C GLN A 59 -3.87 -42.07 -1.15
N ASP A 60 -2.62 -41.70 -0.88
CA ASP A 60 -1.59 -41.57 -1.89
C ASP A 60 -0.31 -42.27 -1.42
N ALA A 61 0.33 -42.94 -2.37
CA ALA A 61 1.62 -43.58 -2.19
C ALA A 61 2.39 -43.49 -3.50
N TYR A 62 3.52 -42.79 -3.51
CA TYR A 62 4.35 -42.66 -4.70
C TYR A 62 5.82 -42.47 -4.36
N VAL A 63 6.69 -42.74 -5.34
CA VAL A 63 8.14 -42.56 -5.21
C VAL A 63 8.57 -41.43 -6.14
N THR A 64 9.27 -40.45 -5.60
CA THR A 64 9.84 -39.35 -6.36
C THR A 64 11.03 -39.86 -7.18
N GLN A 65 10.94 -39.73 -8.50
CA GLN A 65 11.89 -40.39 -9.41
C GLN A 65 13.34 -39.89 -9.28
N HIS A 66 13.54 -38.60 -9.01
CA HIS A 66 14.87 -38.00 -9.03
C HIS A 66 15.72 -38.33 -7.80
N ASN A 67 15.09 -38.60 -6.64
CA ASN A 67 15.79 -38.81 -5.37
C ASN A 67 15.41 -40.14 -4.66
N GLY A 68 14.40 -40.85 -5.15
CA GLY A 68 13.94 -42.12 -4.58
C GLY A 68 13.22 -41.98 -3.23
N ILE A 69 12.79 -40.77 -2.84
CA ILE A 69 11.98 -40.57 -1.63
C ILE A 69 10.57 -41.12 -1.86
N THR A 70 10.07 -41.91 -0.92
CA THR A 70 8.71 -42.43 -0.94
C THR A 70 7.81 -41.52 -0.10
N HIS A 71 6.72 -41.03 -0.70
CA HIS A 71 5.72 -40.19 -0.06
C HIS A 71 4.47 -41.03 0.21
N LEU A 72 3.99 -41.03 1.45
CA LEU A 72 2.82 -41.78 1.89
C LEU A 72 1.86 -40.84 2.62
N VAL A 73 0.62 -40.73 2.14
CA VAL A 73 -0.43 -39.92 2.76
C VAL A 73 -1.52 -40.84 3.27
N TRP A 74 -1.65 -40.94 4.59
CA TRP A 74 -2.72 -41.66 5.26
C TRP A 74 -3.84 -40.68 5.62
N ARG A 75 -5.09 -41.03 5.34
CA ARG A 75 -6.26 -40.26 5.78
C ARG A 75 -7.02 -41.00 6.86
N GLN A 76 -7.48 -40.27 7.86
CA GLN A 76 -8.29 -40.77 8.95
C GLN A 76 -9.73 -41.01 8.48
N TYR A 77 -10.32 -42.11 8.94
CA TYR A 77 -11.72 -42.43 8.70
C TYR A 77 -12.41 -42.75 10.03
N ILE A 78 -13.72 -42.56 10.07
CA ILE A 78 -14.59 -42.97 11.17
C ILE A 78 -15.78 -43.70 10.56
N TYR A 79 -15.93 -44.99 10.88
CA TYR A 79 -16.93 -45.87 10.27
C TYR A 79 -16.95 -45.84 8.72
N GLY A 80 -15.79 -45.56 8.11
CA GLY A 80 -15.62 -45.50 6.65
C GLY A 80 -15.98 -44.16 6.01
N ILE A 81 -16.31 -43.13 6.79
CA ILE A 81 -16.43 -41.73 6.36
C ILE A 81 -15.12 -41.01 6.68
N GLU A 82 -14.58 -40.25 5.74
CA GLU A 82 -13.29 -39.57 5.93
C GLU A 82 -13.40 -38.38 6.88
N VAL A 83 -12.33 -38.09 7.62
CA VAL A 83 -12.17 -36.85 8.37
C VAL A 83 -11.46 -35.83 7.47
N LYS A 84 -12.10 -34.69 7.19
CA LYS A 84 -11.52 -33.65 6.33
C LYS A 84 -10.27 -33.07 7.00
N ALA A 85 -9.19 -32.94 6.22
CA ALA A 85 -7.86 -32.52 6.68
C ALA A 85 -7.25 -33.41 7.79
N GLY A 86 -7.81 -34.61 8.04
CA GLY A 86 -7.29 -35.57 9.00
C GLY A 86 -6.25 -36.47 8.34
N ASP A 87 -5.06 -35.94 8.07
CA ASP A 87 -3.99 -36.64 7.34
C ASP A 87 -2.73 -36.88 8.15
N VAL A 88 -2.03 -37.98 7.86
CA VAL A 88 -0.62 -38.15 8.22
C VAL A 88 0.19 -38.34 6.95
N GLN A 89 1.15 -37.44 6.73
CA GLN A 89 2.14 -37.59 5.68
C GLN A 89 3.43 -38.17 6.26
N ILE A 90 3.92 -39.25 5.67
CA ILE A 90 5.17 -39.90 6.04
C ILE A 90 6.06 -39.96 4.80
N ASN A 91 7.26 -39.40 4.91
CA ASN A 91 8.24 -39.43 3.84
C ASN A 91 9.37 -40.38 4.25
N LEU A 92 9.68 -41.36 3.40
CA LEU A 92 10.72 -42.36 3.64
C LEU A 92 11.91 -42.12 2.72
N THR A 93 13.12 -42.37 3.21
CA THR A 93 14.31 -42.47 2.37
C THR A 93 14.18 -43.66 1.40
N LYS A 94 15.04 -43.71 0.37
CA LYS A 94 15.12 -44.84 -0.57
C LYS A 94 15.36 -46.20 0.12
N ASP A 95 15.94 -46.18 1.31
CA ASP A 95 16.30 -47.35 2.11
C ASP A 95 15.18 -47.73 3.10
N GLY A 96 14.09 -46.94 3.17
CA GLY A 96 12.90 -47.21 3.96
C GLY A 96 12.85 -46.53 5.33
N ASP A 97 13.86 -45.73 5.67
CA ASP A 97 13.91 -45.00 6.95
C ASP A 97 12.95 -43.80 6.92
N VAL A 98 12.28 -43.51 8.04
CA VAL A 98 11.42 -42.32 8.17
C VAL A 98 12.28 -41.07 8.15
N LEU A 99 12.09 -40.23 7.14
CA LEU A 99 12.76 -38.95 6.98
C LEU A 99 11.98 -37.84 7.69
N THR A 100 10.70 -37.69 7.38
CA THR A 100 9.79 -36.75 8.04
C THR A 100 8.41 -37.34 8.25
N ILE A 101 7.71 -36.83 9.26
CA ILE A 101 6.30 -37.14 9.55
C ILE A 101 5.56 -35.87 9.94
N HIS A 102 4.40 -35.65 9.32
CA HIS A 102 3.49 -34.55 9.64
C HIS A 102 2.13 -35.16 9.97
N ASN A 103 1.68 -34.99 11.22
CA ASN A 103 0.46 -35.61 11.74
C ASN A 103 -0.63 -34.56 12.01
N GLN A 104 -1.75 -34.68 11.30
CA GLN A 104 -2.98 -33.89 11.49
C GLN A 104 -4.18 -34.76 11.87
N PHE A 105 -3.98 -36.05 12.15
CA PHE A 105 -5.05 -36.88 12.70
C PHE A 105 -5.59 -36.28 13.98
N MET A 106 -6.90 -36.40 14.14
CA MET A 106 -7.54 -36.07 15.39
C MET A 106 -7.36 -37.22 16.38
N PHE A 107 -6.78 -36.94 17.55
CA PHE A 107 -6.68 -37.91 18.63
C PHE A 107 -8.08 -38.36 19.08
N ASP A 108 -8.29 -39.67 19.18
CA ASP A 108 -9.52 -40.32 19.64
C ASP A 108 -10.76 -39.83 18.86
N ALA A 109 -10.65 -39.81 17.53
CA ALA A 109 -11.62 -39.12 16.67
C ALA A 109 -13.04 -39.69 16.79
N ARG A 110 -13.17 -41.00 17.02
CA ARG A 110 -14.49 -41.64 17.22
C ARG A 110 -15.24 -41.10 18.44
N ALA A 111 -14.55 -40.67 19.49
CA ALA A 111 -15.18 -40.10 20.68
C ALA A 111 -15.67 -38.66 20.47
N LYS A 112 -15.32 -38.03 19.33
CA LYS A 112 -15.55 -36.61 19.05
C LYS A 112 -16.63 -36.34 18.02
N ILE A 113 -17.21 -37.38 17.42
CA ILE A 113 -18.28 -37.21 16.42
C ILE A 113 -19.60 -36.81 17.07
N ASN A 114 -20.35 -35.94 16.39
CA ASN A 114 -21.69 -35.55 16.83
C ASN A 114 -22.77 -36.59 16.50
N THR A 115 -22.68 -37.26 15.35
CA THR A 115 -23.64 -38.26 14.85
C THR A 115 -22.99 -39.16 13.79
N THR A 116 -23.65 -40.27 13.45
CA THR A 116 -23.31 -41.14 12.30
C THR A 116 -24.41 -41.17 11.23
N GLN A 117 -25.49 -40.42 11.44
CA GLN A 117 -26.68 -40.41 10.57
C GLN A 117 -26.93 -38.99 10.09
N ASP A 118 -27.07 -38.80 8.79
CA ASP A 118 -27.51 -37.55 8.17
C ASP A 118 -29.03 -37.38 8.29
N GLN A 119 -29.49 -36.13 8.46
CA GLN A 119 -30.91 -35.75 8.38
C GLN A 119 -31.21 -34.90 7.14
N VAL A 120 -30.17 -34.25 6.61
CA VAL A 120 -30.22 -33.38 5.44
C VAL A 120 -29.88 -34.19 4.20
N ARG A 121 -30.73 -34.12 3.17
CA ARG A 121 -30.47 -34.75 1.89
C ARG A 121 -29.41 -33.95 1.10
N PRO A 122 -28.58 -34.60 0.27
CA PRO A 122 -27.48 -33.93 -0.42
C PRO A 122 -27.94 -32.85 -1.43
N ASP A 123 -29.14 -32.97 -2.01
CA ASP A 123 -29.73 -31.94 -2.87
C ASP A 123 -30.10 -30.65 -2.11
N HIS A 124 -30.52 -30.78 -0.84
CA HIS A 124 -30.79 -29.61 0.01
C HIS A 124 -29.49 -28.92 0.42
N ALA A 125 -28.42 -29.69 0.64
CA ALA A 125 -27.10 -29.14 0.91
C ALA A 125 -26.57 -28.31 -0.27
N VAL A 126 -26.75 -28.80 -1.52
CA VAL A 126 -26.40 -28.04 -2.73
C VAL A 126 -27.17 -26.71 -2.80
N LEU A 127 -28.48 -26.73 -2.56
CA LEU A 127 -29.29 -25.52 -2.57
C LEU A 127 -28.90 -24.52 -1.48
N SER A 128 -28.54 -25.02 -0.30
CA SER A 128 -28.12 -24.15 0.83
C SER A 128 -26.75 -23.55 0.58
N ALA A 129 -25.85 -24.29 -0.08
CA ALA A 129 -24.58 -23.78 -0.53
C ALA A 129 -24.74 -22.72 -1.64
N ALA A 130 -25.65 -22.94 -2.60
CA ALA A 130 -25.97 -21.96 -3.64
C ALA A 130 -26.55 -20.65 -3.05
N ASP A 131 -27.54 -20.78 -2.15
CA ASP A 131 -28.15 -19.65 -1.44
C ASP A 131 -27.12 -18.87 -0.61
N TYR A 132 -26.26 -19.59 0.12
CA TYR A 132 -25.17 -18.99 0.89
C TYR A 132 -24.15 -18.22 0.01
N LEU A 133 -23.95 -18.66 -1.23
CA LEU A 133 -23.12 -17.97 -2.23
C LEU A 133 -23.88 -16.88 -3.03
N ASN A 134 -25.14 -16.58 -2.68
CA ASN A 134 -26.03 -15.68 -3.43
C ASN A 134 -26.22 -16.08 -4.90
N ILE A 135 -26.29 -17.38 -5.19
CA ILE A 135 -26.54 -17.91 -6.52
C ILE A 135 -28.03 -18.23 -6.66
N ASP A 136 -28.72 -17.43 -7.47
CA ASP A 136 -30.13 -17.66 -7.80
C ASP A 136 -30.28 -18.90 -8.70
N THR A 137 -31.06 -19.88 -8.24
CA THR A 137 -31.40 -21.06 -9.04
C THR A 137 -32.90 -21.34 -9.00
N TYR A 138 -33.46 -21.67 -10.15
CA TYR A 138 -34.88 -21.96 -10.35
C TYR A 138 -35.13 -23.46 -10.62
N LEU A 139 -34.06 -24.23 -10.80
CA LEU A 139 -34.10 -25.66 -11.08
C LEU A 139 -33.63 -26.49 -9.86
N PRO A 140 -34.34 -27.58 -9.52
CA PRO A 140 -33.86 -28.47 -8.46
C PRO A 140 -32.59 -29.22 -8.92
N PRO A 141 -31.59 -29.44 -8.05
CA PRO A 141 -30.37 -30.18 -8.41
C PRO A 141 -30.69 -31.59 -8.92
N VAL A 142 -30.17 -31.92 -10.11
CA VAL A 142 -30.41 -33.22 -10.77
C VAL A 142 -29.23 -34.15 -10.54
N ALA A 143 -29.44 -35.24 -9.81
CA ALA A 143 -28.42 -36.26 -9.60
C ALA A 143 -28.15 -37.03 -10.91
N ILE A 144 -26.89 -37.03 -11.36
CA ILE A 144 -26.44 -37.71 -12.59
C ILE A 144 -25.61 -38.97 -12.29
N GLN A 145 -25.03 -39.06 -11.10
CA GLN A 145 -24.31 -40.24 -10.63
C GLN A 145 -24.52 -40.41 -9.12
N GLN A 146 -24.61 -41.67 -8.66
CA GLN A 146 -24.72 -41.98 -7.23
C GLN A 146 -23.99 -43.28 -6.90
N SER A 147 -23.24 -43.27 -5.80
CA SER A 147 -22.59 -44.44 -5.20
C SER A 147 -23.35 -44.90 -3.96
N ARG A 148 -23.45 -46.22 -3.75
CA ARG A 148 -24.09 -46.81 -2.55
C ARG A 148 -23.11 -47.01 -1.37
N GLY A 149 -22.03 -46.23 -1.33
CA GLY A 149 -21.04 -46.27 -0.25
C GLY A 149 -21.52 -45.59 1.04
N VAL A 150 -20.79 -45.81 2.13
CA VAL A 150 -21.09 -45.20 3.45
C VAL A 150 -20.97 -43.68 3.46
N ASN A 151 -20.23 -43.11 2.50
CA ASN A 151 -20.10 -41.66 2.30
C ASN A 151 -21.20 -41.08 1.38
N GLN A 152 -22.16 -41.90 0.94
CA GLN A 152 -23.32 -41.46 0.16
C GLN A 152 -22.99 -40.53 -1.02
N ALA A 153 -21.88 -40.79 -1.73
CA ALA A 153 -21.42 -39.90 -2.78
C ALA A 153 -22.43 -39.79 -3.94
N VAL A 154 -22.76 -38.56 -4.32
CA VAL A 154 -23.65 -38.19 -5.43
C VAL A 154 -22.95 -37.12 -6.26
N VAL A 155 -23.18 -37.11 -7.57
CA VAL A 155 -22.80 -35.99 -8.44
C VAL A 155 -24.09 -35.38 -8.97
N PHE A 156 -24.27 -34.09 -8.76
CA PHE A 156 -25.35 -33.29 -9.35
C PHE A 156 -24.85 -32.56 -10.59
N ARG A 157 -25.75 -32.31 -11.52
CA ARG A 157 -25.42 -31.46 -12.67
C ARG A 157 -25.19 -30.01 -12.22
N GLY A 158 -24.20 -29.34 -12.82
CA GLY A 158 -23.81 -27.97 -12.48
C GLY A 158 -24.86 -26.90 -12.85
N ASP A 159 -25.50 -27.02 -14.01
CA ASP A 159 -26.57 -26.15 -14.53
C ASP A 159 -26.48 -24.68 -14.08
N GLU A 160 -27.49 -24.14 -13.38
CA GLU A 160 -27.57 -22.74 -12.94
C GLU A 160 -26.69 -22.44 -11.71
N ILE A 161 -26.11 -23.47 -11.08
CA ILE A 161 -25.43 -23.36 -9.78
C ILE A 161 -23.91 -23.32 -9.94
N SER A 162 -23.35 -24.06 -10.90
CA SER A 162 -21.91 -24.28 -11.01
C SER A 162 -21.49 -24.49 -12.47
N GLY A 163 -20.32 -23.95 -12.85
CA GLY A 163 -19.71 -24.15 -14.17
C GLY A 163 -19.33 -25.60 -14.47
N VAL A 164 -19.25 -26.45 -13.44
CA VAL A 164 -19.01 -27.89 -13.54
C VAL A 164 -20.00 -28.69 -12.69
N ASP A 165 -20.12 -29.98 -12.97
CA ASP A 165 -20.90 -30.91 -12.15
C ASP A 165 -20.43 -30.88 -10.68
N ILE A 166 -21.39 -30.94 -9.76
CA ILE A 166 -21.21 -30.72 -8.33
C ILE A 166 -21.06 -32.09 -7.63
N PRO A 167 -19.85 -32.52 -7.27
CA PRO A 167 -19.66 -33.71 -6.45
C PRO A 167 -20.10 -33.40 -5.02
N VAL A 168 -20.78 -34.35 -4.38
CA VAL A 168 -21.26 -34.27 -3.00
C VAL A 168 -20.99 -35.58 -2.28
N LYS A 169 -20.40 -35.56 -1.09
CA LYS A 169 -20.23 -36.75 -0.25
C LYS A 169 -20.24 -36.41 1.24
N LEU A 170 -20.58 -37.37 2.09
CA LEU A 170 -20.42 -37.22 3.54
C LEU A 170 -18.95 -37.27 3.95
N VAL A 171 -18.58 -36.36 4.84
CA VAL A 171 -17.30 -36.27 5.54
C VAL A 171 -17.52 -35.89 7.01
N TYR A 172 -16.52 -36.08 7.86
CA TYR A 172 -16.46 -35.43 9.17
C TYR A 172 -15.61 -34.16 9.08
N GLN A 173 -16.21 -33.01 9.34
CA GLN A 173 -15.55 -31.71 9.41
C GLN A 173 -15.06 -31.45 10.83
N LYS A 174 -13.81 -31.00 10.96
CA LYS A 174 -13.22 -30.58 12.23
C LYS A 174 -13.71 -29.19 12.61
N MET A 175 -14.24 -29.06 13.82
CA MET A 175 -14.73 -27.79 14.35
C MET A 175 -13.69 -27.14 15.28
N PRO A 176 -13.70 -25.80 15.45
CA PRO A 176 -12.75 -25.08 16.32
C PRO A 176 -12.77 -25.54 17.79
N ASP A 177 -13.92 -26.02 18.27
CA ASP A 177 -14.08 -26.55 19.64
C ASP A 177 -13.49 -27.97 19.83
N GLY A 178 -12.93 -28.55 18.77
CA GLY A 178 -12.34 -29.88 18.77
C GLY A 178 -13.34 -31.03 18.58
N SER A 179 -14.59 -30.74 18.22
CA SER A 179 -15.57 -31.75 17.79
C SER A 179 -15.46 -32.10 16.30
N LEU A 180 -16.13 -33.18 15.89
CA LEU A 180 -16.27 -33.60 14.50
C LEU A 180 -17.74 -33.62 14.09
N ASN A 181 -18.11 -32.75 13.16
CA ASN A 181 -19.47 -32.70 12.63
C ASN A 181 -19.59 -33.49 11.34
N LEU A 182 -20.59 -34.35 11.25
CA LEU A 182 -20.97 -34.98 9.98
C LEU A 182 -21.50 -33.90 9.02
N ALA A 183 -20.90 -33.79 7.84
CA ALA A 183 -21.19 -32.73 6.87
C ALA A 183 -21.15 -33.25 5.43
N TRP A 184 -21.89 -32.59 4.54
CA TRP A 184 -21.79 -32.74 3.10
C TRP A 184 -20.63 -31.89 2.58
N ASP A 185 -19.61 -32.54 2.03
CA ASP A 185 -18.53 -31.96 1.24
C ASP A 185 -19.00 -31.80 -0.21
N LEU A 186 -19.01 -30.56 -0.70
CA LEU A 186 -19.37 -30.25 -2.08
C LEU A 186 -18.49 -29.16 -2.68
N SER A 187 -18.45 -29.09 -4.02
CA SER A 187 -17.77 -27.99 -4.72
C SER A 187 -18.65 -27.32 -5.77
N ILE A 188 -18.54 -25.99 -5.84
CA ILE A 188 -19.29 -25.12 -6.75
C ILE A 188 -18.29 -24.21 -7.44
N GLN A 189 -18.27 -24.20 -8.77
CA GLN A 189 -17.45 -23.28 -9.56
C GLN A 189 -18.29 -22.10 -10.05
N THR A 190 -17.92 -20.90 -9.61
CA THR A 190 -18.44 -19.62 -10.13
C THR A 190 -17.43 -19.03 -11.12
N PRO A 191 -17.73 -17.93 -11.83
CA PRO A 191 -16.77 -17.30 -12.74
C PRO A 191 -15.41 -17.00 -12.08
N ASP A 192 -15.42 -16.50 -10.85
CA ASP A 192 -14.21 -15.98 -10.19
C ASP A 192 -13.63 -16.89 -9.11
N ASN A 193 -14.27 -18.04 -8.85
CA ASN A 193 -13.92 -18.89 -7.71
C ASN A 193 -14.22 -20.36 -7.96
N TRP A 194 -13.47 -21.22 -7.25
CA TRP A 194 -13.82 -22.63 -7.11
C TRP A 194 -14.03 -22.98 -5.64
N TRP A 195 -15.27 -22.92 -5.19
CA TRP A 195 -15.62 -23.16 -3.80
C TRP A 195 -15.61 -24.64 -3.43
N SER A 196 -15.09 -24.92 -2.24
CA SER A 196 -15.23 -26.17 -1.50
C SER A 196 -15.95 -25.85 -0.19
N LEU A 197 -17.16 -26.36 -0.04
CA LEU A 197 -18.07 -26.02 1.05
C LEU A 197 -18.42 -27.24 1.89
N ARG A 198 -18.62 -27.04 3.20
CA ARG A 198 -19.14 -28.05 4.11
C ARG A 198 -20.49 -27.61 4.64
N VAL A 199 -21.52 -28.38 4.34
CA VAL A 199 -22.87 -28.15 4.85
C VAL A 199 -23.17 -29.18 5.94
N ASP A 200 -23.47 -28.73 7.15
CA ASP A 200 -23.76 -29.61 8.28
C ASP A 200 -24.94 -30.55 7.95
N ALA A 201 -24.71 -31.85 8.10
CA ALA A 201 -25.66 -32.87 7.66
C ALA A 201 -26.87 -33.01 8.60
N GLN A 202 -26.94 -32.24 9.70
CA GLN A 202 -28.10 -32.18 10.59
C GLN A 202 -28.88 -30.88 10.44
N THR A 203 -28.19 -29.74 10.35
CA THR A 203 -28.79 -28.40 10.43
C THR A 203 -28.95 -27.72 9.08
N ASN A 204 -28.30 -28.24 8.03
CA ASN A 204 -28.29 -27.68 6.68
C ASN A 204 -27.60 -26.31 6.57
N GLN A 205 -26.78 -25.94 7.57
CA GLN A 205 -26.00 -24.70 7.56
C GLN A 205 -24.62 -24.94 6.93
N VAL A 206 -24.10 -23.96 6.18
CA VAL A 206 -22.70 -23.95 5.76
C VAL A 206 -21.84 -23.73 7.02
N ILE A 207 -20.93 -24.66 7.30
CA ILE A 207 -20.07 -24.66 8.50
C ILE A 207 -18.58 -24.51 8.16
N ASP A 208 -18.21 -24.56 6.88
CA ASP A 208 -16.86 -24.33 6.39
C ASP A 208 -16.91 -23.98 4.88
N GLN A 209 -16.03 -23.08 4.45
CA GLN A 209 -15.90 -22.62 3.07
C GLN A 209 -14.43 -22.34 2.78
N VAL A 210 -13.92 -22.85 1.66
CA VAL A 210 -12.57 -22.58 1.15
C VAL A 210 -12.63 -22.44 -0.37
N SER A 211 -11.96 -21.44 -0.95
CA SER A 211 -11.74 -21.40 -2.39
C SER A 211 -10.50 -22.25 -2.75
N TRP A 212 -10.61 -23.04 -3.81
CA TRP A 212 -9.48 -23.75 -4.42
C TRP A 212 -8.76 -22.90 -5.47
N GLN A 213 -9.25 -21.70 -5.72
CA GLN A 213 -8.52 -20.65 -6.40
C GLN A 213 -7.63 -19.97 -5.36
N ALA A 214 -6.33 -19.82 -5.67
CA ALA A 214 -5.44 -19.05 -4.82
C ALA A 214 -5.84 -17.57 -4.95
N HIS A 215 -6.03 -16.90 -3.81
CA HIS A 215 -6.33 -15.46 -3.77
C HIS A 215 -5.22 -14.74 -3.04
N ALA A 216 -4.72 -13.66 -3.64
CA ALA A 216 -3.81 -12.77 -2.93
C ALA A 216 -4.57 -11.97 -1.87
N SER A 217 -3.98 -11.84 -0.68
CA SER A 217 -4.56 -11.07 0.43
C SER A 217 -3.57 -10.02 0.93
N TYR A 218 -4.05 -8.82 1.20
CA TYR A 218 -3.22 -7.69 1.63
C TYR A 218 -3.85 -6.98 2.83
N GLU A 219 -3.13 -6.85 3.93
CA GLU A 219 -3.51 -5.95 5.03
C GLU A 219 -3.03 -4.53 4.70
N VAL A 220 -3.96 -3.65 4.33
CA VAL A 220 -3.66 -2.31 3.80
C VAL A 220 -4.66 -1.29 4.32
N LEU A 221 -4.40 -0.01 4.06
CA LEU A 221 -5.41 1.03 4.17
C LEU A 221 -6.17 1.08 2.82
N PRO A 222 -7.39 0.51 2.74
CA PRO A 222 -8.05 0.31 1.44
C PRO A 222 -8.61 1.60 0.86
N LEU A 223 -8.86 1.60 -0.45
CA LEU A 223 -9.68 2.61 -1.12
C LEU A 223 -11.04 2.76 -0.39
N PRO A 224 -11.55 3.99 -0.13
CA PRO A 224 -11.04 5.29 -0.55
C PRO A 224 -10.27 6.07 0.54
N TYR A 225 -9.69 5.41 1.53
CA TYR A 225 -9.06 6.14 2.64
C TYR A 225 -7.71 6.76 2.23
N GLU A 226 -7.58 8.07 2.42
CA GLU A 226 -6.35 8.82 2.09
C GLU A 226 -5.20 8.50 3.04
N SER A 227 -5.46 8.37 4.34
CA SER A 227 -4.41 8.16 5.35
C SER A 227 -4.96 7.51 6.63
N PRO A 228 -4.11 7.02 7.54
CA PRO A 228 -4.55 6.39 8.79
C PRO A 228 -5.34 7.32 9.72
N THR A 229 -5.25 8.64 9.54
CA THR A 229 -5.98 9.64 10.32
C THR A 229 -7.24 10.15 9.62
N ALA A 230 -7.54 9.67 8.41
CA ALA A 230 -8.78 9.99 7.71
C ALA A 230 -10.01 9.49 8.50
N VAL A 231 -11.12 10.22 8.40
CA VAL A 231 -12.35 9.85 9.12
C VAL A 231 -12.85 8.49 8.63
N GLY A 232 -13.03 7.56 9.56
CA GLY A 232 -13.51 6.20 9.27
C GLY A 232 -12.43 5.23 8.78
N ALA A 233 -11.18 5.70 8.58
CA ALA A 233 -10.08 4.87 8.13
C ALA A 233 -9.77 3.73 9.11
N ALA A 234 -9.51 2.55 8.56
CA ALA A 234 -8.98 1.41 9.26
C ALA A 234 -8.20 0.53 8.29
N PHE A 235 -7.06 0.00 8.75
CA PHE A 235 -6.40 -1.08 8.04
C PHE A 235 -7.30 -2.31 8.04
N SER A 236 -7.33 -3.03 6.91
CA SER A 236 -8.12 -4.24 6.76
C SER A 236 -7.51 -5.17 5.74
N VAL A 237 -7.81 -6.45 5.86
CA VAL A 237 -7.43 -7.46 4.86
C VAL A 237 -8.37 -7.36 3.66
N VAL A 238 -7.81 -7.06 2.49
CA VAL A 238 -8.50 -7.13 1.21
C VAL A 238 -8.02 -8.38 0.47
N THR A 239 -8.96 -9.19 -0.02
CA THR A 239 -8.69 -10.44 -0.73
C THR A 239 -9.09 -10.31 -2.20
N GLU A 240 -8.20 -10.72 -3.09
CA GLU A 240 -8.32 -10.59 -4.56
C GLU A 240 -8.73 -9.19 -5.04
N PRO A 241 -7.98 -8.13 -4.68
CA PRO A 241 -8.30 -6.77 -5.11
C PRO A 241 -8.04 -6.48 -6.59
N ALA A 242 -7.42 -7.41 -7.33
CA ALA A 242 -7.05 -7.18 -8.72
C ALA A 242 -8.28 -7.07 -9.63
N ASP A 243 -8.31 -6.03 -10.46
CA ASP A 243 -9.32 -5.93 -11.51
C ASP A 243 -8.86 -6.72 -12.74
N PHE A 244 -9.56 -7.79 -13.09
CA PHE A 244 -9.14 -8.67 -14.20
C PHE A 244 -9.33 -8.06 -15.60
N VAL A 245 -9.92 -6.87 -15.73
CA VAL A 245 -9.92 -6.13 -17.00
C VAL A 245 -8.57 -5.45 -17.19
N ALA A 246 -8.10 -4.72 -16.18
CA ALA A 246 -6.81 -4.00 -16.24
C ALA A 246 -5.60 -4.91 -15.97
N SER A 247 -5.76 -5.86 -15.05
CA SER A 247 -4.74 -6.79 -14.55
C SER A 247 -5.19 -8.24 -14.81
N SER A 248 -5.26 -8.64 -16.08
CA SER A 248 -5.87 -9.91 -16.54
C SER A 248 -5.30 -11.20 -15.91
N TYR A 249 -4.10 -11.14 -15.33
CA TYR A 249 -3.44 -12.27 -14.68
C TYR A 249 -3.18 -12.04 -13.18
N GLY A 250 -3.81 -11.01 -12.61
CA GLY A 250 -3.54 -10.54 -11.25
C GLY A 250 -2.29 -9.66 -11.18
N TRP A 251 -1.95 -9.21 -9.98
CA TRP A 251 -0.87 -8.23 -9.77
C TRP A 251 0.54 -8.81 -9.69
N HIS A 252 0.69 -10.15 -9.72
CA HIS A 252 1.96 -10.87 -9.52
C HIS A 252 2.41 -11.68 -10.74
N ASP A 253 1.78 -11.44 -11.89
CA ASP A 253 2.15 -12.02 -13.19
C ASP A 253 2.85 -10.96 -14.04
N ILE A 254 3.81 -11.38 -14.87
CA ILE A 254 4.40 -10.56 -15.95
C ILE A 254 4.48 -11.29 -17.29
N ASN A 255 4.06 -12.56 -17.38
CA ASN A 255 4.28 -13.37 -18.57
C ASN A 255 3.00 -13.77 -19.31
N GLY A 256 1.83 -13.53 -18.71
CA GLY A 256 0.53 -13.82 -19.30
C GLY A 256 0.16 -15.30 -19.21
N VAL A 257 0.68 -16.02 -18.22
CA VAL A 257 0.37 -17.43 -17.95
C VAL A 257 -0.25 -17.49 -16.57
N VAL A 258 -1.50 -17.94 -16.51
CA VAL A 258 -2.27 -18.05 -15.26
C VAL A 258 -1.45 -18.64 -14.12
N GLY A 259 -1.30 -17.83 -13.07
CA GLY A 259 -0.49 -18.11 -11.89
C GLY A 259 0.41 -16.93 -11.60
N ALA A 260 0.84 -16.79 -10.35
CA ALA A 260 1.82 -15.78 -10.00
C ALA A 260 3.25 -16.27 -10.28
N GLU A 261 4.07 -15.45 -10.94
CA GLU A 261 5.50 -15.69 -11.04
C GLU A 261 6.26 -15.23 -9.80
N TYR A 262 5.74 -14.16 -9.21
CA TYR A 262 6.29 -13.53 -8.02
C TYR A 262 5.44 -13.87 -6.82
N THR A 263 6.11 -14.08 -5.68
CA THR A 263 5.46 -14.22 -4.38
C THR A 263 5.72 -13.01 -3.48
N ASP A 264 6.51 -12.05 -3.97
CA ASP A 264 6.82 -10.78 -3.32
C ASP A 264 6.11 -9.62 -4.00
N THR A 265 6.31 -8.37 -3.55
CA THR A 265 5.63 -7.16 -4.06
C THR A 265 6.10 -6.73 -5.47
N ARG A 266 5.96 -7.63 -6.46
CA ARG A 266 6.28 -7.41 -7.87
C ARG A 266 5.24 -8.03 -8.79
N GLY A 267 4.92 -7.32 -9.86
CA GLY A 267 4.30 -7.91 -11.05
C GLY A 267 4.09 -6.87 -12.13
N ASN A 268 3.07 -7.06 -12.96
CA ASN A 268 2.96 -6.34 -14.23
C ASN A 268 2.97 -4.81 -14.09
N ASN A 269 2.34 -4.27 -13.06
CA ASN A 269 2.08 -2.84 -12.96
C ASN A 269 3.18 -2.10 -12.18
N VAL A 270 3.80 -2.77 -11.20
CA VAL A 270 4.70 -2.14 -10.22
C VAL A 270 5.67 -3.15 -9.61
N PHE A 271 6.89 -2.68 -9.34
CA PHE A 271 7.89 -3.32 -8.49
C PHE A 271 8.10 -2.46 -7.24
N ALA A 272 7.42 -2.79 -6.14
CA ALA A 272 7.57 -2.08 -4.87
C ALA A 272 8.69 -2.69 -4.03
N GLN A 273 9.55 -1.86 -3.45
CA GLN A 273 10.68 -2.26 -2.61
C GLN A 273 11.05 -1.18 -1.61
N GLU A 274 11.83 -1.53 -0.59
CA GLU A 274 12.56 -0.56 0.23
C GLU A 274 13.77 0.03 -0.54
N ASP A 275 14.14 1.29 -0.29
CA ASP A 275 15.37 1.91 -0.85
C ASP A 275 16.04 2.92 0.11
N ARG A 276 16.20 2.58 1.40
CA ARG A 276 16.75 3.51 2.40
C ARG A 276 18.22 3.85 2.17
N ASP A 277 18.92 3.09 1.35
CA ASP A 277 20.31 3.34 1.00
C ASP A 277 20.50 4.15 -0.29
N ASP A 278 19.40 4.64 -0.90
CA ASP A 278 19.39 5.50 -2.10
C ASP A 278 20.19 4.89 -3.26
N ASN A 279 20.08 3.57 -3.43
CA ASN A 279 20.82 2.85 -4.45
C ASN A 279 19.93 2.49 -5.65
N ASN A 280 18.62 2.76 -5.55
CA ASN A 280 17.61 2.58 -6.58
C ASN A 280 17.39 1.11 -6.99
N SER A 281 17.91 0.10 -6.27
CA SER A 281 17.85 -1.30 -6.68
C SER A 281 18.17 -2.34 -5.61
N GLY A 282 17.47 -3.47 -5.64
CA GLY A 282 17.84 -4.64 -4.84
C GLY A 282 17.52 -4.51 -3.35
N GLY A 283 16.68 -3.54 -2.99
CA GLY A 283 16.14 -3.42 -1.66
C GLY A 283 15.12 -4.51 -1.32
N PHE A 284 14.74 -4.53 -0.05
CA PHE A 284 13.89 -5.58 0.50
C PHE A 284 12.46 -5.53 -0.06
N ARG A 285 11.83 -6.71 -0.19
CA ARG A 285 10.44 -6.90 -0.60
C ARG A 285 9.78 -7.93 0.33
N PRO A 286 8.61 -7.63 0.90
CA PRO A 286 7.80 -8.62 1.60
C PRO A 286 7.42 -9.77 0.68
N ASP A 287 7.43 -11.01 1.17
CA ASP A 287 7.11 -12.24 0.43
C ASP A 287 5.90 -12.92 1.08
N GLY A 288 4.77 -12.92 0.37
CA GLY A 288 3.50 -13.54 0.81
C GLY A 288 3.46 -15.06 0.58
N GLY A 289 4.55 -15.64 0.08
CA GLY A 289 4.67 -17.06 -0.23
C GLY A 289 3.69 -17.50 -1.32
N ILE A 290 3.47 -18.82 -1.42
CA ILE A 290 2.57 -19.40 -2.44
C ILE A 290 1.10 -18.97 -2.30
N GLY A 291 0.72 -18.52 -1.10
CA GLY A 291 -0.63 -18.02 -0.80
C GLY A 291 -0.82 -16.56 -1.19
N LEU A 292 0.27 -15.81 -1.44
CA LEU A 292 0.25 -14.36 -1.63
C LEU A 292 -0.44 -13.64 -0.45
N ASP A 293 -0.12 -14.07 0.77
CA ASP A 293 -0.67 -13.53 2.01
C ASP A 293 0.27 -12.46 2.59
N PHE A 294 -0.01 -11.20 2.33
CA PHE A 294 0.75 -10.03 2.79
C PHE A 294 0.06 -9.37 3.99
N LEU A 295 0.19 -9.99 5.17
CA LEU A 295 -0.55 -9.62 6.38
C LEU A 295 0.40 -9.03 7.43
N TYR A 296 0.61 -7.72 7.36
CA TYR A 296 1.50 -6.96 8.24
C TYR A 296 0.70 -5.86 8.94
N THR A 297 0.73 -5.83 10.26
CA THR A 297 -0.07 -4.88 11.03
C THR A 297 0.72 -3.59 11.26
N TRP A 298 0.20 -2.49 10.72
CA TRP A 298 0.76 -1.16 10.98
C TRP A 298 0.49 -0.71 12.43
N ASP A 299 1.53 -0.19 13.10
CA ASP A 299 1.44 0.51 14.39
C ASP A 299 1.95 1.95 14.28
N GLY A 300 1.02 2.90 14.35
CA GLY A 300 1.33 4.34 14.29
C GLY A 300 2.08 4.92 15.49
N GLN A 301 2.44 4.09 16.48
CA GLN A 301 3.35 4.44 17.59
C GLN A 301 4.80 4.03 17.34
N LEU A 302 5.08 3.24 16.30
CA LEU A 302 6.44 2.83 15.93
C LEU A 302 7.00 3.75 14.84
N GLU A 303 8.32 3.83 14.76
CA GLU A 303 9.01 4.56 13.68
C GLU A 303 8.77 3.85 12.33
N PRO A 304 8.79 4.57 11.20
CA PRO A 304 8.63 3.98 9.87
C PRO A 304 9.61 2.83 9.57
N THR A 305 10.82 2.90 10.14
CA THR A 305 11.88 1.89 9.93
C THR A 305 11.76 0.64 10.81
N ASP A 306 10.75 0.54 11.68
CA ASP A 306 10.48 -0.71 12.40
C ASP A 306 10.03 -1.80 11.39
N GLY A 307 10.43 -3.06 11.61
CA GLY A 307 10.33 -4.12 10.60
C GLY A 307 8.91 -4.35 10.10
N GLU A 308 7.93 -4.40 11.01
CA GLU A 308 6.53 -4.64 10.68
C GLU A 308 5.90 -3.45 9.95
N ASN A 309 6.24 -2.21 10.34
CA ASN A 309 5.79 -0.99 9.66
C ASN A 309 6.40 -0.85 8.27
N MET A 310 7.68 -1.19 8.10
CA MET A 310 8.34 -1.18 6.80
C MET A 310 7.72 -2.21 5.84
N GLU A 311 7.42 -3.42 6.32
CA GLU A 311 6.71 -4.43 5.52
C GLU A 311 5.31 -3.95 5.13
N ALA A 312 4.55 -3.41 6.09
CA ALA A 312 3.22 -2.83 5.83
C ALA A 312 3.27 -1.65 4.83
N ALA A 313 4.31 -0.81 4.89
CA ALA A 313 4.49 0.33 3.99
C ALA A 313 4.70 -0.12 2.54
N ILE A 314 5.62 -1.08 2.31
CA ILE A 314 5.88 -1.62 0.96
C ILE A 314 4.63 -2.30 0.41
N VAL A 315 3.87 -3.02 1.24
CA VAL A 315 2.61 -3.66 0.83
C VAL A 315 1.52 -2.63 0.50
N ASN A 316 1.39 -1.56 1.29
CA ASN A 316 0.44 -0.49 1.02
C ASN A 316 0.81 0.27 -0.27
N LEU A 317 2.09 0.56 -0.50
CA LEU A 317 2.61 1.17 -1.73
C LEU A 317 2.34 0.29 -2.96
N PHE A 318 2.57 -1.02 -2.85
CA PHE A 318 2.27 -1.99 -3.89
C PHE A 318 0.78 -2.01 -4.21
N TYR A 319 -0.08 -2.10 -3.18
CA TYR A 319 -1.52 -2.10 -3.34
C TYR A 319 -2.01 -0.83 -4.05
N TRP A 320 -1.61 0.36 -3.59
CA TRP A 320 -2.11 1.61 -4.17
C TRP A 320 -1.60 1.89 -5.59
N ASN A 321 -0.36 1.52 -5.92
CA ASN A 321 0.12 1.58 -7.31
C ASN A 321 -0.69 0.69 -8.25
N ASN A 322 -1.07 -0.52 -7.79
CA ASN A 322 -1.95 -1.39 -8.57
C ASN A 322 -3.40 -0.88 -8.65
N ILE A 323 -3.95 -0.35 -7.56
CA ILE A 323 -5.31 0.21 -7.54
C ILE A 323 -5.42 1.38 -8.50
N ILE A 324 -4.48 2.34 -8.48
CA ILE A 324 -4.53 3.45 -9.43
C ILE A 324 -4.30 3.01 -10.87
N HIS A 325 -3.40 2.06 -11.12
CA HIS A 325 -3.27 1.45 -12.44
C HIS A 325 -4.62 0.91 -12.92
N ASP A 326 -5.25 0.06 -12.11
CA ASP A 326 -6.48 -0.62 -12.47
C ASP A 326 -7.64 0.36 -12.68
N VAL A 327 -7.82 1.34 -11.80
CA VAL A 327 -8.84 2.38 -11.94
C VAL A 327 -8.62 3.17 -13.24
N MET A 328 -7.42 3.70 -13.46
CA MET A 328 -7.15 4.58 -14.61
C MET A 328 -7.23 3.86 -15.95
N TYR A 329 -7.00 2.53 -15.96
CA TYR A 329 -7.22 1.69 -17.14
C TYR A 329 -8.67 1.80 -17.65
N HIS A 330 -9.66 1.75 -16.76
CA HIS A 330 -11.09 1.88 -17.13
C HIS A 330 -11.43 3.25 -17.73
N TYR A 331 -10.69 4.30 -17.38
CA TYR A 331 -10.84 5.64 -17.96
C TYR A 331 -9.98 5.86 -19.22
N GLY A 332 -9.27 4.82 -19.67
CA GLY A 332 -8.52 4.79 -20.92
C GLY A 332 -7.06 5.24 -20.78
N PHE A 333 -6.45 5.14 -19.60
CA PHE A 333 -4.99 5.05 -19.48
C PHE A 333 -4.59 3.58 -19.61
N ASP A 334 -4.73 3.07 -20.84
CA ASP A 334 -4.44 1.70 -21.25
C ASP A 334 -3.05 1.59 -21.91
N GLU A 335 -2.71 0.42 -22.43
CA GLU A 335 -1.39 0.14 -23.02
C GLU A 335 -1.08 1.06 -24.20
N VAL A 336 -2.06 1.34 -25.06
CA VAL A 336 -1.85 2.21 -26.22
C VAL A 336 -1.70 3.68 -25.80
N ALA A 337 -2.36 4.06 -24.72
CA ALA A 337 -2.19 5.37 -24.10
C ALA A 337 -0.88 5.53 -23.30
N GLY A 338 -0.07 4.46 -23.22
CA GLY A 338 1.22 4.44 -22.53
C GLY A 338 1.07 4.38 -21.01
N ASN A 339 0.22 3.47 -20.52
CA ASN A 339 0.20 3.07 -19.12
C ASN A 339 1.52 2.40 -18.69
N PHE A 340 1.59 1.98 -17.44
CA PHE A 340 2.81 1.41 -16.85
C PHE A 340 2.65 -0.10 -16.69
N GLN A 341 3.19 -0.87 -17.63
CA GLN A 341 3.12 -2.33 -17.63
C GLN A 341 4.42 -2.98 -18.12
N GLU A 342 4.90 -3.99 -17.38
CA GLU A 342 6.06 -4.78 -17.82
C GLU A 342 5.72 -5.60 -19.08
N ASN A 343 4.49 -6.06 -19.20
CA ASN A 343 3.96 -6.80 -20.33
C ASN A 343 2.55 -6.31 -20.70
N ASN A 344 2.42 -5.83 -21.93
CA ASN A 344 1.15 -5.32 -22.47
C ASN A 344 0.26 -6.43 -23.05
N TYR A 345 0.66 -7.69 -22.93
CA TYR A 345 -0.08 -8.88 -23.39
C TYR A 345 -0.53 -8.85 -24.87
N GLY A 346 0.14 -8.04 -25.70
CA GLY A 346 -0.20 -7.83 -27.11
C GLY A 346 -1.26 -6.76 -27.40
N ASN A 347 -1.68 -5.98 -26.39
CA ASN A 347 -2.70 -4.93 -26.51
C ASN A 347 -2.19 -3.63 -27.17
N GLY A 348 -0.88 -3.49 -27.39
CA GLY A 348 -0.28 -2.32 -28.03
C GLY A 348 0.67 -1.59 -27.08
N GLY A 349 1.03 -0.34 -27.38
CA GLY A 349 1.99 0.43 -26.58
C GLY A 349 3.41 -0.13 -26.60
N SER A 350 4.24 0.39 -25.69
CA SER A 350 5.61 -0.08 -25.47
C SER A 350 5.73 -0.63 -24.05
N ALA A 351 5.75 -1.96 -23.93
CA ALA A 351 5.88 -2.64 -22.64
C ALA A 351 7.28 -2.49 -22.02
N GLY A 352 7.45 -3.00 -20.80
CA GLY A 352 8.71 -2.97 -20.05
C GLY A 352 8.83 -1.71 -19.21
N ASP A 353 7.70 -1.21 -18.71
CA ASP A 353 7.64 0.06 -18.00
C ASP A 353 6.73 0.06 -16.77
N ALA A 354 6.66 -1.07 -16.06
CA ALA A 354 6.14 -1.13 -14.70
C ALA A 354 6.78 -0.04 -13.81
N VAL A 355 6.03 0.50 -12.85
CA VAL A 355 6.54 1.50 -11.91
C VAL A 355 7.58 0.88 -10.99
N ASN A 356 8.78 1.45 -10.90
CA ASN A 356 9.68 1.16 -9.78
C ASN A 356 9.23 2.02 -8.60
N ALA A 357 8.67 1.42 -7.55
CA ALA A 357 8.15 2.14 -6.40
C ALA A 357 9.03 1.89 -5.17
N ASP A 358 9.74 2.93 -4.75
CA ASP A 358 10.71 2.87 -3.65
C ASP A 358 10.08 3.45 -2.38
N ALA A 359 9.80 2.57 -1.41
CA ALA A 359 9.34 2.91 -0.08
C ALA A 359 10.53 3.31 0.80
N LEU A 360 10.28 4.25 1.73
CA LEU A 360 11.29 4.76 2.67
C LEU A 360 12.60 5.20 2.00
N ASP A 361 12.52 5.77 0.80
CA ASP A 361 13.68 6.09 -0.02
C ASP A 361 14.61 7.09 0.71
N GLY A 362 15.91 6.75 0.76
CA GLY A 362 16.93 7.46 1.52
C GLY A 362 17.45 8.75 0.88
N SER A 363 17.04 9.05 -0.36
CA SER A 363 17.49 10.22 -1.12
C SER A 363 16.91 11.54 -0.59
N GLY A 364 15.81 11.46 0.18
CA GLY A 364 15.06 12.63 0.63
C GLY A 364 14.27 12.41 1.92
N THR A 365 13.67 13.50 2.41
CA THR A 365 12.67 13.51 3.50
C THR A 365 11.66 14.62 3.24
N ASN A 366 10.50 14.52 3.87
CA ASN A 366 9.44 15.54 3.82
C ASN A 366 8.97 15.89 2.41
N ASN A 367 8.99 14.90 1.50
CA ASN A 367 8.58 15.05 0.12
C ASN A 367 8.25 13.67 -0.47
N ALA A 368 7.95 13.62 -1.75
CA ALA A 368 8.03 12.43 -2.60
C ALA A 368 8.38 12.91 -4.02
N ASN A 369 8.63 12.00 -4.95
CA ASN A 369 8.71 12.36 -6.37
C ASN A 369 8.36 11.21 -7.31
N PHE A 370 8.03 11.57 -8.55
CA PHE A 370 7.82 10.63 -9.65
C PHE A 370 8.56 11.06 -10.93
N SER A 371 9.46 10.19 -11.41
CA SER A 371 10.16 10.38 -12.68
C SER A 371 9.47 9.63 -13.81
N THR A 372 8.97 10.37 -14.82
CA THR A 372 8.23 9.80 -15.97
C THR A 372 9.04 9.83 -17.27
N PRO A 373 9.77 8.76 -17.61
CA PRO A 373 10.34 8.63 -18.95
C PRO A 373 9.25 8.30 -20.00
N PRO A 374 9.56 8.47 -21.30
CA PRO A 374 8.69 8.01 -22.38
C PRO A 374 8.31 6.52 -22.26
N ASP A 375 7.19 6.17 -22.89
CA ASP A 375 6.65 4.81 -23.03
C ASP A 375 7.72 3.73 -23.28
N GLY A 376 7.61 2.60 -22.58
CA GLY A 376 8.59 1.50 -22.65
C GLY A 376 9.87 1.70 -21.85
N GLN A 377 9.88 2.66 -20.92
CA GLN A 377 10.90 2.80 -19.88
C GLN A 377 10.23 2.90 -18.52
N ASN A 378 10.69 2.11 -17.56
CA ASN A 378 10.13 2.11 -16.21
C ASN A 378 10.21 3.51 -15.57
N PRO A 379 9.08 4.11 -15.16
CA PRO A 379 9.11 5.27 -14.29
C PRO A 379 9.59 4.88 -12.89
N ARG A 380 9.86 5.88 -12.06
CA ARG A 380 10.25 5.68 -10.67
C ARG A 380 9.46 6.60 -9.75
N MET A 381 8.84 6.01 -8.72
CA MET A 381 8.22 6.69 -7.60
C MET A 381 9.12 6.54 -6.38
N GLN A 382 9.49 7.64 -5.74
CA GLN A 382 10.30 7.64 -4.53
C GLN A 382 9.48 8.26 -3.39
N MET A 383 9.12 7.44 -2.42
CA MET A 383 8.33 7.83 -1.25
C MET A 383 9.26 8.05 -0.06
N TYR A 384 9.13 9.17 0.63
CA TYR A 384 10.03 9.53 1.72
C TYR A 384 9.37 9.51 3.09
N VAL A 385 10.24 9.40 4.10
CA VAL A 385 9.89 9.69 5.48
C VAL A 385 9.64 11.19 5.67
N PHE A 386 8.55 11.53 6.34
CA PHE A 386 8.22 12.87 6.83
C PHE A 386 8.64 12.99 8.29
N THR A 387 9.62 13.84 8.52
CA THR A 387 10.24 13.98 9.84
C THR A 387 9.31 14.73 10.79
N ALA A 388 9.10 14.17 11.98
CA ALA A 388 8.41 14.87 13.05
C ALA A 388 9.15 16.16 13.43
N ARG A 389 8.39 17.16 13.89
CA ARG A 389 8.93 18.48 14.19
C ARG A 389 9.95 18.38 15.32
N ALA A 390 11.12 18.96 15.12
CA ALA A 390 12.09 19.11 16.18
C ALA A 390 11.54 20.05 17.27
N GLY A 391 11.83 19.75 18.53
CA GLY A 391 11.34 20.55 19.62
C GLY A 391 12.10 20.35 20.92
N LEU A 392 11.89 21.32 21.80
CA LEU A 392 12.33 21.26 23.19
C LEU A 392 11.09 21.12 24.07
N THR A 393 10.99 20.02 24.80
CA THR A 393 10.02 19.88 25.89
C THR A 393 10.68 20.31 27.19
N VAL A 394 10.26 21.43 27.75
CA VAL A 394 10.71 21.86 29.09
C VAL A 394 9.95 21.03 30.13
N ASN A 395 10.67 20.21 30.89
CA ASN A 395 10.13 19.33 31.91
C ASN A 395 9.93 20.08 33.24
N SER A 396 10.85 21.00 33.55
CA SER A 396 10.78 21.82 34.77
C SER A 396 11.58 23.12 34.60
N PRO A 397 11.26 24.20 35.35
CA PRO A 397 10.18 24.29 36.34
C PRO A 397 8.78 24.39 35.71
N ALA A 398 7.75 23.97 36.45
CA ALA A 398 6.36 23.90 35.96
C ALA A 398 5.81 25.23 35.42
N ALA A 399 6.37 26.37 35.82
CA ALA A 399 5.97 27.69 35.35
C ALA A 399 6.25 27.93 33.86
N ILE A 400 7.24 27.23 33.30
CA ILE A 400 7.65 27.34 31.89
C ILE A 400 7.65 25.97 31.21
N ALA A 401 7.04 24.96 31.83
CA ALA A 401 6.98 23.61 31.27
C ALA A 401 6.06 23.59 30.04
N GLY A 402 6.41 22.77 29.05
CA GLY A 402 5.67 22.66 27.79
C GLY A 402 6.58 22.44 26.59
N PHE A 403 5.96 22.31 25.42
CA PHE A 403 6.66 22.14 24.16
C PHE A 403 7.04 23.51 23.55
N TYR A 404 8.28 23.62 23.12
CA TYR A 404 8.85 24.80 22.47
C TYR A 404 9.30 24.39 21.08
N ASN A 405 8.72 25.03 20.06
CA ASN A 405 9.09 24.78 18.67
C ASN A 405 10.58 25.05 18.44
N ALA A 406 11.24 24.16 17.70
CA ALA A 406 12.64 24.27 17.36
C ALA A 406 12.89 23.87 15.90
N ALA A 407 13.99 24.35 15.32
CA ALA A 407 14.48 23.86 14.04
C ALA A 407 15.73 23.01 14.26
N ALA A 408 15.76 21.79 13.73
CA ALA A 408 16.98 20.97 13.74
C ALA A 408 18.10 21.67 12.94
N ALA A 409 19.34 21.49 13.38
CA ALA A 409 20.49 21.91 12.61
C ALA A 409 20.69 21.01 11.39
N GLY A 410 21.22 21.57 10.29
CA GLY A 410 21.64 20.78 9.12
C GLY A 410 22.99 20.08 9.30
N PHE A 411 23.41 19.83 10.55
CA PHE A 411 24.68 19.23 10.95
C PHE A 411 24.56 18.65 12.36
N GLY A 412 25.54 17.84 12.78
CA GLY A 412 25.48 17.14 14.07
C GLY A 412 24.72 15.83 13.99
N ALA A 413 24.44 15.23 15.15
CA ALA A 413 23.60 14.05 15.22
C ALA A 413 22.12 14.39 14.99
N SER A 414 21.40 13.48 14.32
CA SER A 414 19.94 13.55 14.18
C SER A 414 19.25 13.43 15.54
N LEU A 415 18.10 14.08 15.68
CA LEU A 415 17.20 13.85 16.80
C LEU A 415 16.43 12.54 16.58
N ASP A 416 16.21 11.78 17.64
CA ASP A 416 15.33 10.61 17.66
C ASP A 416 14.14 10.82 18.60
N GLY A 417 13.18 9.90 18.57
CA GLY A 417 12.00 9.93 19.45
C GLY A 417 12.31 9.68 20.93
N ALA A 418 13.48 9.12 21.28
CA ALA A 418 13.87 8.91 22.68
C ALA A 418 14.20 10.23 23.38
N GLY A 419 14.77 11.17 22.62
CA GLY A 419 15.08 12.53 23.07
C GLY A 419 16.26 12.59 24.05
N ILE A 420 16.95 13.73 24.04
CA ILE A 420 18.11 14.00 24.89
C ILE A 420 17.64 14.84 26.07
N THR A 421 17.58 14.23 27.26
CA THR A 421 17.12 14.90 28.48
C THR A 421 18.29 15.36 29.34
N GLY A 422 18.27 16.62 29.76
CA GLY A 422 19.30 17.18 30.62
C GLY A 422 18.92 18.54 31.19
N ASP A 423 19.72 18.99 32.14
CA ASP A 423 19.63 20.37 32.63
C ASP A 423 20.19 21.31 31.56
N ILE A 424 19.48 22.41 31.32
CA ILE A 424 19.83 23.41 30.32
C ILE A 424 20.70 24.48 30.99
N GLU A 425 21.91 24.67 30.48
CA GLU A 425 22.90 25.58 31.02
C GLU A 425 23.31 26.61 29.96
N LEU A 426 23.15 27.90 30.28
CA LEU A 426 23.65 28.98 29.45
C LEU A 426 25.18 28.95 29.44
N VAL A 427 25.77 28.89 28.25
CA VAL A 427 27.22 28.78 28.12
C VAL A 427 27.94 30.09 28.48
N ASP A 428 29.21 29.96 28.86
CA ASP A 428 30.15 31.08 28.99
C ASP A 428 31.48 30.68 28.33
N ASP A 429 32.02 31.52 27.46
CA ASP A 429 33.32 31.33 26.81
C ASP A 429 34.44 32.20 27.41
N GLY A 430 34.15 32.90 28.53
CA GLY A 430 35.08 33.74 29.27
C GLY A 430 35.29 35.13 28.67
N THR A 431 34.49 35.52 27.67
CA THR A 431 34.53 36.84 27.03
C THR A 431 33.36 37.74 27.44
N VAL A 432 33.33 38.99 26.94
CA VAL A 432 32.23 39.93 27.19
C VAL A 432 30.89 39.41 26.63
N ASN A 433 30.95 38.63 25.55
CA ASN A 433 29.78 37.98 24.95
C ASN A 433 29.83 36.47 25.20
N GLY A 434 30.09 36.08 26.45
CA GLY A 434 30.28 34.69 26.90
C GLY A 434 29.26 33.70 26.37
N SER A 435 27.98 34.11 26.33
CA SER A 435 26.88 33.26 25.87
C SER A 435 26.89 32.96 24.38
N GLU A 436 27.71 33.64 23.57
CA GLU A 436 27.85 33.31 22.16
C GLU A 436 28.68 32.04 21.93
N GLY A 437 29.44 31.53 22.91
CA GLY A 437 30.16 30.25 22.77
C GLY A 437 31.18 30.20 21.63
N CYS A 438 31.80 31.34 21.28
CA CYS A 438 32.72 31.42 20.15
C CYS A 438 34.12 30.91 20.47
N ASN A 439 34.46 30.81 21.76
CA ASN A 439 35.71 30.23 22.27
C ASN A 439 35.42 28.97 23.10
N PRO A 440 36.45 28.20 23.50
CA PRO A 440 36.25 27.07 24.42
C PRO A 440 35.50 27.49 25.68
N LEU A 441 34.47 26.73 26.06
CA LEU A 441 33.60 27.07 27.17
C LEU A 441 34.34 26.95 28.51
N VAL A 442 33.99 27.83 29.45
CA VAL A 442 34.53 27.85 30.81
C VAL A 442 33.43 27.50 31.81
N GLY A 443 33.73 26.56 32.71
CA GLY A 443 32.82 26.21 33.81
C GLY A 443 31.57 25.43 33.43
N PHE A 444 31.41 25.03 32.17
CA PHE A 444 30.27 24.24 31.70
C PHE A 444 30.23 22.86 32.38
N THR A 445 29.03 22.40 32.76
CA THR A 445 28.84 21.08 33.39
C THR A 445 28.70 19.96 32.35
N PRO A 446 29.62 18.97 32.29
CA PRO A 446 29.48 17.86 31.36
C PRO A 446 28.18 17.06 31.58
N GLY A 447 27.49 16.73 30.50
CA GLY A 447 26.19 16.06 30.48
C GLY A 447 24.99 17.01 30.35
N ASN A 448 25.15 18.30 30.65
CA ASN A 448 24.10 19.31 30.46
C ASN A 448 23.87 19.63 28.97
N ILE A 449 22.71 20.21 28.69
CA ILE A 449 22.36 20.75 27.38
C ILE A 449 22.84 22.20 27.31
N ALA A 450 23.66 22.53 26.32
CA ALA A 450 24.22 23.87 26.17
C ALA A 450 23.22 24.83 25.52
N LEU A 451 22.83 25.89 26.22
CA LEU A 451 22.07 27.01 25.67
C LEU A 451 23.04 28.10 25.22
N ILE A 452 23.00 28.46 23.94
CA ILE A 452 23.96 29.38 23.30
C ILE A 452 23.19 30.49 22.58
N ASP A 453 23.66 31.73 22.69
CA ASP A 453 23.12 32.83 21.91
C ASP A 453 23.65 32.82 20.47
N ARG A 454 22.74 33.02 19.51
CA ARG A 454 23.12 33.37 18.14
C ARG A 454 23.89 34.69 18.17
N GLY A 455 25.03 34.72 17.47
CA GLY A 455 25.96 35.83 17.53
C GLY A 455 26.95 35.83 16.36
N ASN A 456 28.19 36.20 16.64
CA ASN A 456 29.17 36.60 15.61
C ASN A 456 29.94 35.43 14.97
N CYS A 457 30.02 34.28 15.65
CA CYS A 457 30.63 33.07 15.10
C CYS A 457 29.58 32.13 14.49
N GLU A 458 30.04 31.25 13.60
CA GLU A 458 29.20 30.25 12.95
C GLU A 458 28.63 29.21 13.92
N PHE A 459 27.51 28.60 13.56
CA PHE A 459 26.80 27.63 14.40
C PHE A 459 27.63 26.37 14.68
N GLY A 460 28.37 25.85 13.69
CA GLY A 460 29.23 24.68 13.87
C GLY A 460 30.31 24.90 14.94
N THR A 461 30.94 26.08 14.99
CA THR A 461 31.92 26.43 16.03
C THR A 461 31.29 26.43 17.42
N LYS A 462 30.10 27.02 17.57
CA LYS A 462 29.36 27.06 18.84
C LYS A 462 29.09 25.65 19.36
N ALA A 463 28.54 24.80 18.50
CA ALA A 463 28.19 23.43 18.85
C ALA A 463 29.44 22.59 19.16
N LEU A 464 30.52 22.73 18.39
CA LEU A 464 31.77 22.03 18.64
C LEU A 464 32.43 22.44 19.96
N ASN A 465 32.38 23.73 20.33
CA ASN A 465 32.88 24.20 21.64
C ASN A 465 32.07 23.61 22.80
N ALA A 466 30.74 23.52 22.65
CA ALA A 466 29.87 22.88 23.63
C ALA A 466 30.13 21.37 23.74
N GLU A 467 30.27 20.68 22.61
CA GLU A 467 30.62 19.25 22.57
C GLU A 467 31.96 18.98 23.26
N ASN A 468 32.99 19.77 22.97
CA ASN A 468 34.30 19.65 23.62
C ASN A 468 34.26 19.93 25.12
N ALA A 469 33.29 20.72 25.59
CA ALA A 469 33.04 20.97 27.00
C ALA A 469 32.20 19.85 27.66
N GLY A 470 31.74 18.86 26.89
CA GLY A 470 30.99 17.71 27.35
C GLY A 470 29.47 17.88 27.31
N ALA A 471 28.94 18.82 26.52
CA ALA A 471 27.49 18.95 26.34
C ALA A 471 26.88 17.69 25.70
N SER A 472 25.67 17.34 26.15
CA SER A 472 24.90 16.22 25.58
C SER A 472 24.10 16.62 24.34
N ALA A 473 23.74 17.90 24.24
CA ALA A 473 23.07 18.52 23.09
C ALA A 473 23.25 20.05 23.13
N VAL A 474 22.86 20.72 22.04
CA VAL A 474 22.98 22.17 21.87
C VAL A 474 21.64 22.79 21.51
N ILE A 475 21.29 23.89 22.19
CA ILE A 475 20.16 24.75 21.87
C ILE A 475 20.74 26.14 21.55
N VAL A 476 20.54 26.62 20.33
CA VAL A 476 20.89 27.99 19.95
C VAL A 476 19.63 28.86 20.02
N ALA A 477 19.65 29.90 20.86
CA ALA A 477 18.61 30.92 20.90
C ALA A 477 18.82 31.90 19.74
N ASN A 478 17.83 32.03 18.86
CA ASN A 478 17.84 33.05 17.82
C ASN A 478 17.87 34.46 18.44
N ASN A 479 18.41 35.44 17.73
CA ASN A 479 18.58 36.80 18.22
C ASN A 479 17.75 37.84 17.46
N GLN A 480 16.90 37.38 16.55
CA GLN A 480 16.00 38.18 15.71
C GLN A 480 14.78 37.34 15.31
N GLY A 481 13.77 37.97 14.70
CA GLY A 481 12.59 37.27 14.15
C GLY A 481 11.51 36.89 15.18
N GLY A 482 11.65 37.28 16.45
CA GLY A 482 10.64 37.00 17.48
C GLY A 482 10.45 35.50 17.72
N ASP A 483 9.37 34.93 17.20
CA ASP A 483 9.03 33.50 17.30
C ASP A 483 9.57 32.64 16.15
N GLU A 484 10.21 33.25 15.15
CA GLU A 484 10.81 32.55 14.03
C GLU A 484 12.01 31.68 14.45
N VAL A 485 12.04 30.46 13.90
CA VAL A 485 13.17 29.53 13.94
C VAL A 485 13.73 29.35 12.54
N ILE A 486 15.03 29.12 12.42
CA ILE A 486 15.69 28.84 11.15
C ILE A 486 16.57 27.60 11.28
N THR A 487 16.67 26.82 10.20
CA THR A 487 17.63 25.72 10.11
C THR A 487 19.06 26.29 10.15
N MET A 488 19.87 25.82 11.09
CA MET A 488 21.26 26.26 11.23
C MET A 488 22.15 25.58 10.21
N GLY A 489 22.90 26.37 9.43
CA GLY A 489 23.93 25.85 8.51
C GLY A 489 25.20 25.40 9.23
N ALA A 490 25.86 24.37 8.68
CA ALA A 490 27.05 23.73 9.25
C ALA A 490 28.24 24.68 9.49
N GLY A 491 28.45 25.64 8.59
CA GLY A 491 29.69 26.43 8.57
C GLY A 491 30.92 25.56 8.30
N ALA A 492 32.11 26.05 8.66
CA ALA A 492 33.38 25.36 8.46
C ALA A 492 33.61 24.21 9.45
N GLN A 493 33.01 24.27 10.65
CA GLN A 493 33.24 23.28 11.71
C GLN A 493 32.08 22.28 11.91
N GLY A 494 30.92 22.47 11.27
CA GLY A 494 29.72 21.64 11.51
C GLY A 494 29.91 20.14 11.26
N ASN A 495 30.76 19.76 10.29
CA ASN A 495 31.07 18.36 9.98
C ASN A 495 31.87 17.62 11.09
N GLN A 496 32.34 18.34 12.11
CA GLN A 496 33.04 17.77 13.26
C GLN A 496 32.14 17.57 14.47
N VAL A 497 30.91 18.10 14.44
CA VAL A 497 29.95 18.00 15.53
C VAL A 497 29.24 16.64 15.46
N ASN A 498 29.19 15.94 16.59
CA ASN A 498 28.59 14.61 16.75
C ASN A 498 27.41 14.61 17.73
N ILE A 499 27.12 15.72 18.41
CA ILE A 499 25.92 15.88 19.24
C ILE A 499 24.79 16.59 18.47
N ALA A 500 23.55 16.40 18.91
CA ALA A 500 22.40 17.05 18.28
C ALA A 500 22.35 18.55 18.61
N ALA A 501 21.93 19.35 17.64
CA ALA A 501 21.78 20.79 17.78
C ALA A 501 20.45 21.28 17.21
N VAL A 502 19.79 22.21 17.91
CA VAL A 502 18.59 22.89 17.43
C VAL A 502 18.68 24.41 17.60
N MET A 503 17.83 25.13 16.87
CA MET A 503 17.53 26.52 17.13
C MET A 503 16.13 26.68 17.72
N ILE A 504 16.01 27.47 18.78
CA ILE A 504 14.73 27.98 19.28
C ILE A 504 14.61 29.48 18.98
N SER A 505 13.38 29.99 19.03
CA SER A 505 13.09 31.39 18.75
C SER A 505 13.75 32.35 19.75
N GLN A 506 13.79 33.64 19.40
CA GLN A 506 14.32 34.68 20.28
C GLN A 506 13.51 34.80 21.57
N ASN A 507 12.18 34.75 21.46
CA ASN A 507 11.29 34.82 22.61
C ASN A 507 11.47 33.59 23.53
N ASN A 508 11.55 32.40 22.94
CA ASN A 508 11.76 31.15 23.69
C ASN A 508 13.12 31.14 24.39
N GLY A 509 14.19 31.55 23.70
CA GLY A 509 15.51 31.70 24.30
C GLY A 509 15.53 32.70 25.46
N ALA A 510 14.78 33.79 25.37
CA ALA A 510 14.63 34.75 26.47
C ALA A 510 13.90 34.15 27.68
N ILE A 511 12.87 33.32 27.46
CA ILE A 511 12.16 32.61 28.55
C ILE A 511 13.14 31.72 29.32
N LEU A 512 13.92 30.88 28.61
CA LEU A 512 14.86 29.97 29.25
C LEU A 512 15.95 30.71 30.03
N LYS A 513 16.55 31.75 29.43
CA LYS A 513 17.63 32.52 30.07
C LYS A 513 17.18 33.34 31.29
N ASN A 514 15.92 33.75 31.33
CA ASN A 514 15.39 34.56 32.43
C ASN A 514 14.83 33.73 33.60
N GLN A 515 14.81 32.40 33.46
CA GLN A 515 14.25 31.54 34.49
C GLN A 515 15.15 31.50 35.74
N ALA A 516 14.52 31.59 36.91
CA ALA A 516 15.21 31.38 38.19
C ALA A 516 15.30 29.88 38.49
N GLY A 517 16.51 29.40 38.79
CA GLY A 517 16.79 27.99 39.08
C GLY A 517 17.09 27.17 37.82
N THR A 518 17.34 25.88 38.01
CA THR A 518 17.66 24.95 36.92
C THR A 518 16.44 24.70 36.04
N VAL A 519 16.63 24.81 34.72
CA VAL A 519 15.67 24.36 33.72
C VAL A 519 16.08 22.96 33.29
N ASN A 520 15.16 22.00 33.34
CA ASN A 520 15.37 20.68 32.77
C ASN A 520 14.51 20.54 31.52
N GLY A 521 15.09 20.03 30.44
CA GLY A 521 14.36 19.82 29.19
C GLY A 521 14.81 18.57 28.45
N THR A 522 13.95 18.15 27.54
CA THR A 522 14.16 17.04 26.62
C THR A 522 14.16 17.59 25.20
N LEU A 523 15.29 17.44 24.52
CA LEU A 523 15.43 17.80 23.12
C LEU A 523 15.13 16.59 22.23
N GLY A 524 14.13 16.67 21.36
CA GLY A 524 13.72 15.52 20.55
C GLY A 524 12.72 15.91 19.46
N LYS A 525 12.01 14.91 18.95
CA LYS A 525 10.91 15.08 17.99
C LYS A 525 9.56 15.14 18.72
N ASP A 526 8.62 15.91 18.17
CA ASP A 526 7.22 15.91 18.59
C ASP A 526 6.47 14.74 17.93
N GLY A 527 6.57 13.56 18.55
CA GLY A 527 6.03 12.31 18.01
C GLY A 527 7.02 11.51 17.17
N VAL A 528 6.51 10.47 16.51
CA VAL A 528 7.26 9.62 15.57
C VAL A 528 7.26 10.24 14.18
N ASP A 529 8.27 9.91 13.37
CA ASP A 529 8.23 10.25 11.96
C ASP A 529 7.02 9.59 11.29
N ARG A 530 6.53 10.21 10.22
CA ARG A 530 5.44 9.65 9.41
C ARG A 530 6.01 9.08 8.13
N ASP A 531 5.47 7.94 7.75
CA ASP A 531 5.81 7.32 6.48
C ASP A 531 4.90 7.89 5.38
N GLY A 532 5.49 8.41 4.31
CA GLY A 532 4.74 8.86 3.13
C GLY A 532 3.99 7.72 2.46
N ASP A 533 4.45 6.48 2.63
CA ASP A 533 3.85 5.26 2.06
C ASP A 533 2.47 4.90 2.67
N PHE A 534 2.05 5.58 3.75
CA PHE A 534 0.68 5.48 4.29
C PHE A 534 -0.19 6.71 3.98
N ASP A 535 0.34 7.72 3.29
CA ASP A 535 -0.44 8.85 2.78
C ASP A 535 -0.78 8.57 1.30
N ASN A 536 -1.87 7.85 1.09
CA ASN A 536 -2.31 7.42 -0.24
C ASN A 536 -2.59 8.61 -1.15
N GLY A 537 -2.93 9.79 -0.59
CA GLY A 537 -3.02 11.03 -1.35
C GLY A 537 -1.70 11.43 -2.00
N ILE A 538 -0.57 11.20 -1.33
CA ILE A 538 0.77 11.42 -1.88
C ILE A 538 1.08 10.35 -2.96
N ILE A 539 0.82 9.07 -2.69
CA ILE A 539 1.06 7.99 -3.68
C ILE A 539 0.30 8.27 -4.99
N ILE A 540 -0.99 8.64 -4.90
CA ILE A 540 -1.82 8.97 -6.05
C ILE A 540 -1.32 10.24 -6.75
N HIS A 541 -0.89 11.25 -5.99
CA HIS A 541 -0.31 12.47 -6.55
C HIS A 541 0.92 12.15 -7.40
N GLU A 542 1.86 11.38 -6.87
CA GLU A 542 3.07 10.99 -7.57
C GLU A 542 2.76 10.20 -8.85
N TYR A 543 1.86 9.21 -8.76
CA TYR A 543 1.43 8.46 -9.95
C TYR A 543 0.70 9.37 -10.97
N GLY A 544 -0.01 10.38 -10.49
CA GLY A 544 -0.66 11.43 -11.30
C GLY A 544 0.31 12.20 -12.21
N HIS A 545 1.56 12.39 -11.78
CA HIS A 545 2.60 12.92 -12.67
C HIS A 545 2.89 11.97 -13.83
N GLY A 546 2.93 10.67 -13.54
CA GLY A 546 3.04 9.63 -14.56
C GLY A 546 1.95 9.71 -15.63
N ILE A 547 0.69 9.72 -15.17
CA ILE A 547 -0.50 9.79 -16.05
C ILE A 547 -0.45 11.05 -16.91
N SER A 548 -0.31 12.22 -16.29
CA SER A 548 -0.38 13.50 -16.99
C SER A 548 0.76 13.70 -17.98
N ASN A 549 1.98 13.27 -17.66
CA ASN A 549 3.13 13.34 -18.57
C ASN A 549 3.06 12.34 -19.73
N ARG A 550 2.51 11.13 -19.52
CA ARG A 550 2.31 10.15 -20.61
C ARG A 550 1.19 10.58 -21.57
N LEU A 551 0.09 11.12 -21.04
CA LEU A 551 -1.06 11.49 -21.87
C LEU A 551 -0.84 12.81 -22.63
N THR A 552 -0.23 13.81 -22.00
CA THR A 552 -0.08 15.15 -22.61
C THR A 552 0.94 15.13 -23.75
N GLY A 553 0.49 15.43 -24.97
CA GLY A 553 1.37 15.39 -26.15
C GLY A 553 1.75 13.98 -26.62
N GLY A 554 1.14 12.96 -26.01
CA GLY A 554 1.27 11.54 -26.34
C GLY A 554 2.41 10.81 -25.61
N PRO A 555 2.32 9.46 -25.54
CA PRO A 555 3.10 8.63 -24.60
C PRO A 555 4.63 8.66 -24.80
N ASN A 556 5.08 9.12 -25.97
CA ASN A 556 6.50 9.22 -26.31
C ASN A 556 7.13 10.59 -26.00
N ASN A 557 6.36 11.57 -25.51
CA ASN A 557 6.84 12.93 -25.25
C ASN A 557 6.48 13.43 -23.84
N THR A 558 7.26 13.03 -22.85
CA THR A 558 7.03 13.38 -21.43
C THR A 558 7.62 14.74 -21.02
N SER A 559 7.96 15.59 -21.99
CA SER A 559 8.48 16.95 -21.75
C SER A 559 7.42 18.04 -21.96
N CYS A 560 6.14 17.68 -21.98
CA CYS A 560 5.07 18.61 -22.31
C CYS A 560 4.56 19.47 -21.16
N LEU A 561 4.96 19.20 -19.92
CA LEU A 561 4.48 19.90 -18.72
C LEU A 561 5.60 20.62 -17.95
N TRP A 562 6.49 21.29 -18.69
CA TRP A 562 7.64 22.02 -18.14
C TRP A 562 7.55 23.54 -18.32
N ASN A 563 6.45 24.03 -18.89
CA ASN A 563 6.20 25.45 -19.06
C ASN A 563 5.74 26.10 -17.74
N ALA A 564 5.73 27.44 -17.69
CA ALA A 564 5.44 28.18 -16.46
C ALA A 564 4.00 27.96 -15.95
N GLU A 565 3.01 27.98 -16.85
CA GLU A 565 1.60 27.70 -16.55
C GLU A 565 1.25 26.19 -16.53
N GLN A 566 2.23 25.29 -16.41
CA GLN A 566 1.95 23.85 -16.45
C GLN A 566 0.97 23.43 -15.35
N MET A 567 0.13 22.45 -15.67
CA MET A 567 -0.97 21.98 -14.81
C MET A 567 -0.70 20.61 -14.15
N GLY A 568 0.52 20.07 -14.30
CA GLY A 568 1.00 18.77 -13.80
C GLY A 568 0.61 18.49 -12.35
N GLU A 569 1.13 19.32 -11.45
CA GLU A 569 0.81 19.34 -10.01
C GLU A 569 -0.69 19.36 -9.74
N GLY A 570 -1.44 20.09 -10.58
CA GLY A 570 -2.86 20.28 -10.40
C GLY A 570 -3.70 19.05 -10.75
N TRP A 571 -3.32 18.32 -11.81
CA TRP A 571 -3.95 17.03 -12.13
C TRP A 571 -3.64 15.98 -11.07
N SER A 572 -2.40 15.94 -10.58
CA SER A 572 -1.99 15.00 -9.54
C SER A 572 -2.81 15.15 -8.25
N ASP A 573 -2.97 16.37 -7.74
CA ASP A 573 -3.85 16.63 -6.58
C ASP A 573 -5.32 16.28 -6.89
N PHE A 574 -5.79 16.56 -8.13
CA PHE A 574 -7.17 16.21 -8.52
C PHE A 574 -7.41 14.69 -8.48
N PHE A 575 -6.48 13.88 -9.00
CA PHE A 575 -6.60 12.43 -8.93
C PHE A 575 -6.64 11.94 -7.49
N ALA A 576 -5.79 12.50 -6.61
CA ALA A 576 -5.78 12.16 -5.20
C ALA A 576 -7.11 12.49 -4.53
N LEU A 577 -7.68 13.67 -4.79
CA LEU A 577 -8.99 14.06 -4.27
C LEU A 577 -10.11 13.13 -4.75
N VAL A 578 -10.15 12.79 -6.04
CA VAL A 578 -11.22 11.96 -6.62
C VAL A 578 -11.16 10.52 -6.10
N MET A 579 -9.97 9.92 -6.05
CA MET A 579 -9.80 8.54 -5.59
C MET A 579 -10.03 8.36 -4.09
N THR A 580 -9.91 9.44 -3.32
CA THR A 580 -10.15 9.43 -1.86
C THR A 580 -11.48 10.08 -1.46
N ALA A 581 -12.34 10.42 -2.43
CA ALA A 581 -13.66 10.98 -2.17
C ALA A 581 -14.62 9.89 -1.64
N GLN A 582 -15.49 10.27 -0.71
CA GLN A 582 -16.45 9.39 -0.06
C GLN A 582 -17.89 9.87 -0.29
N ALA A 583 -18.86 8.95 -0.26
CA ALA A 583 -20.27 9.26 -0.51
C ALA A 583 -20.92 10.26 0.48
N GLY A 584 -20.25 10.57 1.60
CA GLY A 584 -20.70 11.56 2.58
C GLY A 584 -20.09 12.95 2.41
N ASP A 585 -19.04 13.09 1.60
CA ASP A 585 -18.34 14.36 1.39
C ASP A 585 -19.28 15.41 0.77
N GLN A 586 -19.01 16.68 1.04
CA GLN A 586 -19.78 17.80 0.53
C GLN A 586 -18.88 18.77 -0.25
N ALA A 587 -19.48 19.47 -1.22
CA ALA A 587 -18.76 20.40 -2.08
C ALA A 587 -17.98 21.50 -1.34
N ASN A 588 -18.48 21.92 -0.19
CA ASN A 588 -17.88 23.00 0.61
C ASN A 588 -16.96 22.49 1.72
N ASP A 589 -16.74 21.17 1.84
CA ASP A 589 -15.77 20.65 2.80
C ASP A 589 -14.36 21.13 2.47
N ALA A 590 -13.52 21.25 3.50
CA ALA A 590 -12.11 21.60 3.34
C ALA A 590 -11.28 20.32 3.21
N ARG A 591 -10.73 20.07 2.02
CA ARG A 591 -9.89 18.89 1.72
C ARG A 591 -8.44 19.31 1.59
N ALA A 592 -7.61 18.97 2.58
CA ALA A 592 -6.18 19.28 2.58
C ALA A 592 -5.36 18.10 2.04
N MET A 593 -4.25 18.38 1.37
CA MET A 593 -3.32 17.35 0.87
C MET A 593 -2.15 17.12 1.85
N GLY A 594 -1.80 15.86 2.10
CA GLY A 594 -0.59 15.47 2.84
C GLY A 594 -0.64 15.83 4.34
N TYR A 595 -1.83 15.96 4.92
CA TYR A 595 -2.01 16.40 6.31
C TYR A 595 -1.53 15.36 7.33
N PHE A 596 -1.60 14.08 6.99
CA PHE A 596 -1.07 13.00 7.82
C PHE A 596 0.46 13.02 7.82
N ALA A 597 1.06 12.93 6.63
CA ALA A 597 2.51 12.88 6.47
C ALA A 597 3.19 14.10 7.12
N THR A 598 2.69 15.30 6.84
CA THR A 598 3.25 16.54 7.40
C THR A 598 2.83 16.87 8.81
N GLN A 599 1.88 16.12 9.37
CA GLN A 599 1.27 16.38 10.68
C GLN A 599 0.73 17.82 10.78
N ASN A 600 0.21 18.32 9.67
CA ASN A 600 -0.37 19.65 9.53
C ASN A 600 -1.82 19.53 9.07
N PRO A 601 -2.83 19.87 9.91
CA PRO A 601 -4.24 19.72 9.53
C PRO A 601 -4.65 20.56 8.31
N ASN A 602 -3.87 21.58 7.94
CA ASN A 602 -4.11 22.38 6.74
C ASN A 602 -3.41 21.83 5.48
N GLY A 603 -2.61 20.76 5.61
CA GLY A 603 -1.85 20.17 4.51
C GLY A 603 -0.69 21.05 4.02
N ILE A 604 -0.31 20.85 2.76
CA ILE A 604 0.88 21.49 2.15
C ILE A 604 0.57 22.59 1.12
N ARG A 605 -0.69 22.70 0.67
CA ARG A 605 -1.11 23.71 -0.32
C ARG A 605 -1.51 25.01 0.37
N THR A 606 -1.55 26.11 -0.39
CA THR A 606 -1.87 27.45 0.13
C THR A 606 -3.21 27.48 0.87
N TYR A 607 -4.21 26.78 0.32
CA TYR A 607 -5.53 26.60 0.92
C TYR A 607 -5.96 25.14 0.75
N PRO A 608 -6.75 24.58 1.68
CA PRO A 608 -7.49 23.35 1.42
C PRO A 608 -8.38 23.51 0.18
N TYR A 609 -8.60 22.42 -0.57
CA TYR A 609 -9.52 22.41 -1.70
C TYR A 609 -10.96 22.43 -1.22
N SER A 610 -11.72 23.40 -1.72
CA SER A 610 -13.13 23.58 -1.40
C SER A 610 -13.81 24.43 -2.47
N ARG A 611 -15.10 24.16 -2.71
CA ARG A 611 -15.94 25.04 -3.53
C ARG A 611 -16.25 26.37 -2.81
N ASP A 612 -16.15 26.43 -1.49
CA ASP A 612 -16.37 27.68 -0.75
C ASP A 612 -15.21 28.66 -0.97
N MET A 613 -15.48 29.80 -1.61
CA MET A 613 -14.50 30.85 -1.88
C MET A 613 -13.96 31.53 -0.60
N ASN A 614 -14.60 31.33 0.56
CA ASN A 614 -14.05 31.78 1.85
C ASN A 614 -12.98 30.83 2.40
N ILE A 615 -12.99 29.56 1.96
CA ILE A 615 -11.98 28.57 2.33
C ILE A 615 -10.85 28.60 1.31
N ASN A 616 -11.19 28.57 0.02
CA ASN A 616 -10.22 28.63 -1.07
C ASN A 616 -10.59 29.75 -2.06
N PRO A 617 -10.00 30.96 -1.89
CA PRO A 617 -10.31 32.11 -2.71
C PRO A 617 -9.61 32.11 -4.07
N HIS A 618 -8.87 31.05 -4.43
CA HIS A 618 -8.05 31.09 -5.64
C HIS A 618 -8.84 31.40 -6.90
N THR A 619 -8.27 32.30 -7.70
CA THR A 619 -8.72 32.73 -9.02
C THR A 619 -7.60 32.58 -10.05
N PHE A 620 -7.94 32.69 -11.34
CA PHE A 620 -6.98 32.51 -12.42
C PHE A 620 -5.85 33.54 -12.37
N ALA A 621 -6.13 34.80 -11.97
CA ALA A 621 -5.10 35.82 -11.84
C ALA A 621 -4.02 35.52 -10.79
N ASP A 622 -4.32 34.65 -9.81
CA ASP A 622 -3.39 34.34 -8.71
C ASP A 622 -2.17 33.53 -9.18
N VAL A 623 -2.17 33.01 -10.42
CA VAL A 623 -0.98 32.33 -10.95
C VAL A 623 0.23 33.27 -10.94
N ALA A 624 0.01 34.57 -11.13
CA ALA A 624 1.05 35.60 -11.08
C ALA A 624 1.79 35.68 -9.73
N ASP A 625 1.14 35.30 -8.62
CA ASP A 625 1.74 35.33 -7.28
C ASP A 625 2.81 34.25 -7.07
N PHE A 626 2.89 33.28 -8.00
CA PHE A 626 3.81 32.17 -7.96
C PHE A 626 5.03 32.31 -8.87
N ASP A 627 5.21 33.49 -9.49
CA ASP A 627 6.48 33.90 -10.09
C ASP A 627 7.35 34.63 -9.06
N PHE A 628 8.43 33.97 -8.60
CA PHE A 628 9.38 34.56 -7.68
C PHE A 628 10.54 35.30 -8.39
N GLY A 629 10.43 35.47 -9.70
CA GLY A 629 11.40 36.13 -10.56
C GLY A 629 12.59 35.23 -10.93
N SER A 630 13.36 35.69 -11.91
CA SER A 630 14.55 34.97 -12.43
C SER A 630 14.25 33.57 -13.00
N GLY A 631 13.03 33.33 -13.47
CA GLY A 631 12.60 32.02 -13.98
C GLY A 631 12.29 30.99 -12.89
N ASN A 632 12.17 31.41 -11.63
CA ASN A 632 11.78 30.54 -10.53
C ASN A 632 10.26 30.65 -10.30
N VAL A 633 9.53 29.74 -10.94
CA VAL A 633 8.08 29.61 -10.80
C VAL A 633 7.76 28.44 -9.87
N SER A 634 6.76 28.59 -9.00
CA SER A 634 6.24 27.47 -8.20
C SER A 634 5.22 26.66 -9.00
N PRO A 635 5.57 25.47 -9.54
CA PRO A 635 4.59 24.62 -10.19
C PRO A 635 3.47 24.20 -9.22
N HIS A 636 3.78 23.98 -7.94
CA HIS A 636 2.80 23.58 -6.91
C HIS A 636 1.75 24.67 -6.65
N GLY A 637 2.17 25.94 -6.67
CA GLY A 637 1.27 27.07 -6.51
C GLY A 637 0.30 27.19 -7.69
N VAL A 638 0.84 27.15 -8.91
CA VAL A 638 0.05 27.13 -10.16
C VAL A 638 -0.91 25.94 -10.16
N GLY A 639 -0.41 24.74 -9.85
CA GLY A 639 -1.19 23.51 -9.76
C GLY A 639 -2.39 23.62 -8.82
N SER A 640 -2.22 24.25 -7.66
CA SER A 640 -3.31 24.40 -6.68
C SER A 640 -4.49 25.24 -7.20
N ILE A 641 -4.23 26.21 -8.08
CA ILE A 641 -5.30 26.98 -8.75
C ILE A 641 -6.03 26.08 -9.76
N TRP A 642 -5.28 25.30 -10.54
CA TRP A 642 -5.86 24.36 -11.49
C TRP A 642 -6.73 23.29 -10.81
N THR A 643 -6.23 22.65 -9.75
CA THR A 643 -6.97 21.62 -9.01
C THR A 643 -8.29 22.15 -8.49
N VAL A 644 -8.32 23.36 -7.92
CA VAL A 644 -9.56 23.87 -7.34
C VAL A 644 -10.60 24.23 -8.41
N MET A 645 -10.19 24.57 -9.64
CA MET A 645 -11.09 24.70 -10.79
C MET A 645 -11.67 23.34 -11.19
N LEU A 646 -10.83 22.29 -11.26
CA LEU A 646 -11.29 20.92 -11.51
C LEU A 646 -12.20 20.39 -10.40
N TRP A 647 -11.93 20.78 -9.14
CA TRP A 647 -12.74 20.38 -7.98
C TRP A 647 -14.13 21.03 -8.01
N ASP A 648 -14.22 22.31 -8.44
CA ASP A 648 -15.51 22.95 -8.70
C ASP A 648 -16.29 22.22 -9.82
N MET A 649 -15.60 21.80 -10.89
CA MET A 649 -16.20 21.03 -11.99
C MET A 649 -16.68 19.67 -11.52
N TYR A 650 -15.85 18.93 -10.79
CA TYR A 650 -16.19 17.64 -10.18
C TYR A 650 -17.49 17.73 -9.40
N TRP A 651 -17.58 18.69 -8.47
CA TRP A 651 -18.79 18.83 -7.69
C TRP A 651 -19.98 19.29 -8.54
N ASN A 652 -19.80 20.11 -9.59
CA ASN A 652 -20.92 20.54 -10.43
C ASN A 652 -21.53 19.33 -11.16
N LEU A 653 -20.69 18.39 -11.58
CA LEU A 653 -21.13 17.14 -12.19
C LEU A 653 -21.75 16.21 -11.14
N VAL A 654 -21.19 16.10 -9.93
CA VAL A 654 -21.78 15.34 -8.82
C VAL A 654 -23.15 15.91 -8.43
N ASP A 655 -23.34 17.23 -8.39
CA ASP A 655 -24.64 17.84 -8.12
C ASP A 655 -25.69 17.45 -9.17
N LYS A 656 -25.26 17.29 -10.43
CA LYS A 656 -26.14 16.96 -11.56
C LYS A 656 -26.46 15.46 -11.65
N TYR A 657 -25.47 14.61 -11.42
CA TYR A 657 -25.56 13.17 -11.68
C TYR A 657 -25.49 12.28 -10.43
N GLY A 658 -25.25 12.87 -9.26
CA GLY A 658 -24.99 12.15 -8.02
C GLY A 658 -23.54 11.65 -7.92
N PHE A 659 -23.17 11.21 -6.72
CA PHE A 659 -21.93 10.48 -6.47
C PHE A 659 -22.18 8.98 -6.59
N ASP A 660 -21.26 8.27 -7.24
CA ASP A 660 -21.25 6.81 -7.34
C ASP A 660 -19.98 6.27 -6.67
N ALA A 661 -20.15 5.34 -5.73
CA ALA A 661 -19.04 4.78 -4.96
C ALA A 661 -18.21 3.77 -5.76
N ASP A 662 -18.75 3.23 -6.86
CA ASP A 662 -17.98 2.40 -7.77
C ASP A 662 -17.10 3.29 -8.65
N ILE A 663 -15.82 3.44 -8.28
CA ILE A 663 -14.88 4.24 -9.05
C ILE A 663 -14.44 3.56 -10.35
N TYR A 664 -14.62 2.25 -10.51
CA TYR A 664 -14.17 1.51 -11.69
C TYR A 664 -15.17 1.64 -12.84
N GLN A 665 -16.46 1.39 -12.55
CA GLN A 665 -17.51 1.30 -13.57
C GLN A 665 -18.73 2.16 -13.28
N GLY A 666 -18.67 2.99 -12.23
CA GLY A 666 -19.75 3.88 -11.85
C GLY A 666 -20.12 4.89 -12.94
N THR A 667 -21.33 5.44 -12.80
CA THR A 667 -21.90 6.38 -13.78
C THR A 667 -22.23 7.75 -13.19
N GLY A 668 -21.76 7.99 -11.97
CA GLY A 668 -21.95 9.25 -11.25
C GLY A 668 -21.18 10.40 -11.86
N GLY A 669 -21.44 11.60 -11.35
CA GLY A 669 -20.75 12.82 -11.74
C GLY A 669 -19.26 12.78 -11.43
N ASN A 670 -18.86 12.05 -10.39
CA ASN A 670 -17.46 11.80 -10.04
C ASN A 670 -16.73 10.97 -11.09
N ASN A 671 -17.34 9.89 -11.60
CA ASN A 671 -16.79 9.08 -12.69
C ASN A 671 -16.69 9.90 -13.98
N LEU A 672 -17.74 10.64 -14.31
CA LEU A 672 -17.76 11.51 -15.48
C LEU A 672 -16.66 12.59 -15.40
N ALA A 673 -16.47 13.22 -14.24
CA ALA A 673 -15.41 14.20 -14.05
C ALA A 673 -14.02 13.59 -14.30
N LEU A 674 -13.76 12.38 -13.78
CA LEU A 674 -12.51 11.67 -14.01
C LEU A 674 -12.30 11.33 -15.49
N GLN A 675 -13.33 10.81 -16.17
CA GLN A 675 -13.27 10.51 -17.60
C GLN A 675 -12.93 11.76 -18.43
N LEU A 676 -13.60 12.88 -18.16
CA LEU A 676 -13.36 14.14 -18.87
C LEU A 676 -11.95 14.70 -18.64
N VAL A 677 -11.38 14.50 -17.46
CA VAL A 677 -10.00 14.90 -17.17
C VAL A 677 -8.99 14.02 -17.91
N ILE A 678 -9.17 12.70 -17.90
CA ILE A 678 -8.29 11.77 -18.64
C ILE A 678 -8.32 12.04 -20.15
N ASP A 679 -9.51 12.26 -20.72
CA ASP A 679 -9.62 12.59 -22.13
C ASP A 679 -9.15 14.01 -22.46
N GLY A 680 -9.34 14.97 -21.54
CA GLY A 680 -8.78 16.32 -21.64
C GLY A 680 -7.25 16.30 -21.73
N LEU A 681 -6.58 15.49 -20.91
CA LEU A 681 -5.13 15.27 -20.96
C LEU A 681 -4.66 14.74 -22.33
N LYS A 682 -5.43 13.85 -22.96
CA LYS A 682 -5.14 13.32 -24.30
C LYS A 682 -5.34 14.34 -25.42
N LEU A 683 -6.28 15.28 -25.24
CA LEU A 683 -6.70 16.24 -26.26
C LEU A 683 -5.91 17.55 -26.23
N GLN A 684 -5.36 17.93 -25.09
CA GLN A 684 -4.64 19.19 -24.94
C GLN A 684 -3.30 19.18 -25.69
N PRO A 685 -2.79 20.36 -26.11
CA PRO A 685 -1.49 20.43 -26.78
C PRO A 685 -0.33 20.19 -25.80
N CYS A 686 0.86 19.99 -26.36
CA CYS A 686 2.10 20.04 -25.59
C CYS A 686 2.38 21.48 -25.10
N SER A 687 2.87 21.63 -23.87
CA SER A 687 3.05 22.91 -23.17
C SER A 687 1.77 23.76 -23.08
N PRO A 688 0.66 23.18 -22.57
CA PRO A 688 -0.62 23.86 -22.48
C PRO A 688 -0.58 24.99 -21.45
N GLY A 689 -1.39 26.02 -21.67
CA GLY A 689 -1.85 26.94 -20.63
C GLY A 689 -3.24 26.54 -20.11
N PHE A 690 -3.72 27.22 -19.07
CA PHE A 690 -5.02 26.92 -18.44
C PHE A 690 -6.19 27.00 -19.43
N GLU A 691 -6.19 27.99 -20.32
CA GLU A 691 -7.21 28.14 -21.37
C GLU A 691 -7.31 26.88 -22.24
N SER A 692 -6.17 26.37 -22.71
CA SER A 692 -6.12 25.16 -23.53
C SER A 692 -6.47 23.88 -22.77
N GLY A 693 -6.16 23.81 -21.47
CA GLY A 693 -6.58 22.70 -20.61
C GLY A 693 -8.10 22.64 -20.44
N ARG A 694 -8.73 23.79 -20.16
CA ARG A 694 -10.19 23.91 -20.06
C ARG A 694 -10.86 23.51 -21.38
N ASP A 695 -10.36 24.04 -22.48
CA ASP A 695 -10.94 23.80 -23.80
C ASP A 695 -10.81 22.32 -24.22
N ALA A 696 -9.74 21.64 -23.81
CA ALA A 696 -9.58 20.21 -24.01
C ALA A 696 -10.62 19.39 -23.24
N ILE A 697 -10.96 19.78 -22.00
CA ILE A 697 -12.02 19.14 -21.20
C ILE A 697 -13.41 19.36 -21.84
N LEU A 698 -13.69 20.58 -22.33
CA LEU A 698 -14.92 20.86 -23.09
C LEU A 698 -15.00 20.06 -24.39
N ALA A 699 -13.86 19.86 -25.07
CA ALA A 699 -13.76 19.03 -26.25
C ALA A 699 -14.02 17.55 -25.92
N ALA A 700 -13.50 17.04 -24.79
CA ALA A 700 -13.80 15.70 -24.29
C ALA A 700 -15.30 15.52 -24.05
N ASP A 701 -15.97 16.48 -23.39
CA ASP A 701 -17.42 16.40 -23.17
C ASP A 701 -18.22 16.47 -24.46
N THR A 702 -17.74 17.23 -25.45
CA THR A 702 -18.34 17.26 -26.79
C THR A 702 -18.25 15.89 -27.46
N ALA A 703 -17.07 15.26 -27.41
CA ALA A 703 -16.83 13.98 -28.05
C ALA A 703 -17.62 12.84 -27.39
N ASN A 704 -17.65 12.82 -26.06
CA ASN A 704 -18.21 11.71 -25.29
C ASN A 704 -19.72 11.86 -25.07
N ASN A 705 -20.18 13.10 -24.83
CA ASN A 705 -21.53 13.39 -24.36
C ASN A 705 -22.29 14.40 -25.24
N GLY A 706 -21.73 14.79 -26.38
CA GLY A 706 -22.34 15.80 -27.26
C GLY A 706 -22.43 17.20 -26.65
N GLY A 707 -21.60 17.50 -25.64
CA GLY A 707 -21.56 18.80 -24.96
C GLY A 707 -22.65 18.97 -23.89
N ALA A 708 -23.27 17.88 -23.44
CA ALA A 708 -24.36 17.90 -22.47
C ALA A 708 -23.99 18.53 -21.12
N ASN A 709 -22.69 18.68 -20.83
CA ASN A 709 -22.17 19.17 -19.56
C ASN A 709 -21.39 20.48 -19.66
N HIS A 710 -21.41 21.12 -20.83
CA HIS A 710 -20.71 22.38 -21.03
C HIS A 710 -21.14 23.45 -20.03
N CYS A 711 -22.40 23.48 -19.59
CA CYS A 711 -22.86 24.46 -18.61
C CYS A 711 -22.18 24.27 -17.24
N GLU A 712 -22.09 23.04 -16.76
CA GLU A 712 -21.47 22.70 -15.49
C GLU A 712 -19.95 22.95 -15.51
N ILE A 713 -19.30 22.61 -16.64
CA ILE A 713 -17.87 22.82 -16.86
C ILE A 713 -17.56 24.32 -16.93
N TRP A 714 -18.22 25.07 -17.82
CA TRP A 714 -18.00 26.52 -17.93
C TRP A 714 -18.27 27.26 -16.63
N SER A 715 -19.33 26.89 -15.90
CA SER A 715 -19.65 27.53 -14.63
C SER A 715 -18.56 27.33 -13.57
N ALA A 716 -17.92 26.16 -13.53
CA ALA A 716 -16.80 25.89 -12.63
C ALA A 716 -15.58 26.77 -12.95
N PHE A 717 -15.16 26.79 -14.22
CA PHE A 717 -14.00 27.57 -14.64
C PHE A 717 -14.25 29.08 -14.57
N ALA A 718 -15.43 29.55 -14.99
CA ALA A 718 -15.80 30.96 -14.93
C ALA A 718 -15.89 31.48 -13.50
N LYS A 719 -16.33 30.66 -12.54
CA LYS A 719 -16.36 31.02 -11.12
C LYS A 719 -14.98 31.44 -10.59
N ARG A 720 -13.90 30.89 -11.16
CA ARG A 720 -12.51 31.18 -10.78
C ARG A 720 -11.76 31.99 -11.84
N GLY A 721 -12.47 32.73 -12.69
CA GLY A 721 -11.84 33.66 -13.64
C GLY A 721 -11.35 33.05 -14.96
N LEU A 722 -11.62 31.77 -15.23
CA LEU A 722 -11.27 31.09 -16.49
C LEU A 722 -12.50 30.89 -17.41
N GLY A 723 -13.40 31.87 -17.44
CA GLY A 723 -14.62 31.88 -18.26
C GLY A 723 -14.41 32.30 -19.72
N GLU A 724 -15.51 32.56 -20.43
CA GLU A 724 -15.50 32.97 -21.83
C GLU A 724 -14.72 34.27 -22.03
N GLY A 725 -13.69 34.24 -22.88
CA GLY A 725 -12.82 35.38 -23.13
C GLY A 725 -11.70 35.59 -22.11
N ALA A 726 -11.53 34.69 -21.13
CA ALA A 726 -10.29 34.61 -20.37
C ALA A 726 -9.13 34.23 -21.30
N SER A 727 -7.91 34.65 -20.97
CA SER A 727 -6.73 34.33 -21.77
C SER A 727 -5.54 33.98 -20.89
N SER A 728 -4.86 32.89 -21.25
CA SER A 728 -3.57 32.47 -20.67
C SER A 728 -2.37 33.28 -21.17
N GLY A 729 -2.55 34.19 -22.14
CA GLY A 729 -1.41 34.86 -22.77
C GLY A 729 -0.42 33.84 -23.34
N SER A 730 0.80 33.81 -22.82
CA SER A 730 1.84 32.84 -23.14
C SER A 730 1.98 31.80 -22.03
N SER A 731 1.76 30.51 -22.34
CA SER A 731 1.92 29.41 -21.37
C SER A 731 3.33 29.28 -20.75
N GLY A 732 4.34 29.94 -21.32
CA GLY A 732 5.70 30.05 -20.78
C GLY A 732 5.95 31.26 -19.86
N SER A 733 4.92 32.03 -19.51
CA SER A 733 4.98 33.21 -18.65
C SER A 733 3.91 33.11 -17.57
N LEU A 734 4.14 33.73 -16.42
CA LEU A 734 3.09 34.03 -15.45
C LEU A 734 2.90 35.55 -15.37
N GLY A 735 1.69 36.00 -15.09
CA GLY A 735 1.34 37.41 -14.92
C GLY A 735 0.87 38.13 -16.19
N ASP A 736 0.70 37.41 -17.31
CA ASP A 736 0.05 37.92 -18.52
C ASP A 736 -1.38 37.39 -18.73
N GLU A 737 -1.95 36.76 -17.71
CA GLU A 737 -3.28 36.20 -17.70
C GLU A 737 -4.36 37.28 -17.59
N VAL A 738 -5.48 37.03 -18.26
CA VAL A 738 -6.66 37.90 -18.24
C VAL A 738 -7.86 37.07 -17.81
N GLU A 739 -8.47 37.47 -16.70
CA GLU A 739 -9.65 36.78 -16.19
C GLU A 739 -10.92 37.11 -16.97
N SER A 740 -11.81 36.13 -17.01
CA SER A 740 -13.21 36.33 -17.33
C SER A 740 -14.09 35.46 -16.44
N TYR A 741 -15.18 36.04 -15.96
CA TYR A 741 -16.19 35.35 -15.16
C TYR A 741 -17.47 35.06 -15.98
N GLN A 742 -17.41 35.26 -17.29
CA GLN A 742 -18.54 35.06 -18.19
C GLN A 742 -18.72 33.58 -18.51
N VAL A 743 -19.97 33.12 -18.54
CA VAL A 743 -20.36 31.80 -19.03
C VAL A 743 -21.07 32.00 -20.39
N PRO A 744 -20.76 31.21 -21.43
CA PRO A 744 -21.39 31.38 -22.74
C PRO A 744 -22.93 31.27 -22.67
N THR A 745 -23.61 32.28 -23.21
CA THR A 745 -25.07 32.45 -23.07
C THR A 745 -25.92 31.41 -23.83
N ASP A 746 -25.31 30.71 -24.79
CA ASP A 746 -25.93 29.64 -25.59
C ASP A 746 -25.73 28.25 -24.99
N VAL A 747 -24.84 28.13 -24.00
CA VAL A 747 -24.47 26.88 -23.34
C VAL A 747 -25.31 26.62 -22.08
N CYS A 748 -25.49 27.65 -21.24
CA CYS A 748 -26.38 27.57 -20.10
C CYS A 748 -27.72 28.22 -20.46
N ALA A 749 -28.84 27.51 -20.28
CA ALA A 749 -30.14 28.16 -20.28
C ALA A 749 -30.07 29.30 -19.25
N ALA A 750 -30.36 30.54 -19.68
CA ALA A 750 -30.37 31.69 -18.78
C ALA A 750 -31.14 31.29 -17.51
N PRO A 751 -30.58 31.49 -16.31
CA PRO A 751 -31.26 31.10 -15.09
C PRO A 751 -32.64 31.74 -15.14
N ASN A 752 -33.70 30.93 -15.06
CA ASN A 752 -35.02 31.46 -14.83
C ASN A 752 -34.89 32.33 -13.58
N ASP A 753 -35.12 33.63 -13.77
CA ASP A 753 -35.01 34.66 -12.75
C ASP A 753 -36.15 34.46 -11.74
N LEU A 754 -36.02 33.41 -10.92
CA LEU A 754 -36.99 32.99 -9.90
C LEU A 754 -37.10 34.03 -8.76
N ILE A 755 -36.28 35.08 -8.80
CA ILE A 755 -36.43 36.28 -7.96
C ILE A 755 -37.75 37.01 -8.26
N PHE A 756 -38.33 36.86 -9.46
CA PHE A 756 -39.58 37.55 -9.82
C PHE A 756 -40.86 36.67 -9.72
N GLU A 757 -40.76 35.36 -9.49
CA GLU A 757 -41.96 34.50 -9.32
C GLU A 757 -42.48 34.46 -7.88
N ASN A 758 -41.61 34.66 -6.88
CA ASN A 758 -42.04 34.87 -5.49
C ASN A 758 -42.16 36.37 -5.25
N GLY A 759 -43.31 36.92 -5.67
CA GLY A 759 -43.66 38.31 -5.44
C GLY A 759 -43.41 38.76 -4.00
N PHE A 760 -43.26 40.06 -3.80
CA PHE A 760 -43.17 40.66 -2.47
C PHE A 760 -44.47 40.44 -1.66
N ASP A 761 -44.67 39.27 -1.07
CA ASP A 761 -45.62 39.03 0.01
C ASP A 761 -44.87 38.78 1.31
N GLY A 762 -44.33 39.87 1.85
CA GLY A 762 -44.06 39.97 3.27
C GLY A 762 -45.36 39.87 4.06
N SER A 763 -45.62 38.71 4.66
CA SER A 763 -46.42 38.57 5.88
C SER A 763 -46.33 37.16 6.49
N SER A 764 -45.38 36.97 7.43
CA SER A 764 -45.60 36.54 8.83
C SER A 764 -44.32 35.98 9.44
#